data_AF-A0A643C495-F1
#
_entry.id   AF-A0A643C495-F1
#
_cell.length_a   1.000
_cell.length_b   1.000
_cell.length_c   1.000
_cell.angle_alpha   90.00
_cell.angle_beta   90.00
_cell.angle_gamma   90.00
#
_symmetry.space_group_name_H-M   'P 1'
#
loop_
_entity.id
_entity.type
_entity.pdbx_description
1 polymer ?
#
loop_
_entity_poly.entity_id
_entity_poly.type
_entity_poly.pdbx_seq_one_letter_code
_entity_poly.pdbx_strand_id
1 'polypeptide(L)'
;MATEESIIRIPPYHYIHVLDQNSNVSRVEVGPKTYIRQDNERVLFAPKHMVTIPPRHYCTVTNPVARDAQNAVLFDVTGQVRLRHADLEIRLAQDPFPLYPGEVLEKDITPLQVVLPNTALHLKALLDFEDKNGDKVVAGDEWLFEGPGEEWLVRSVGAYLPAVFEEVLDVVDAVILTEKDTEAHVPDVYEEVMGVVSITTLDPHNYCVILDPVGPDGKNQLGQKRVVKGEKSFFLQPGEKLEQGIQNVYVLSEQQGLLLRALRPLEEGEGEEKVSHQAGDRWLIRGPLEYVPPAKVEVVEERQAIPLDENEGIYVQDVKTGRVRAVIGSTYMLTQDEVLWEKELPPGVEELLNKGQDPLADRGEKETSKTPRPSAPRNKTHVVSYRVPHNAAVQVYDYREKRARVVFGPELVSLGPEEQFTVLSLSAGRPKRPHARRVLCLLLGPDFFTDIITIETADHARLQLQLAYNWHFELSDRKDPQETAKLFSVPDFVGDACKAIASRVRGAVASVTFDDFHKNSARIIRTAVFGFETPETKGPDSMALPQPRDQAVFPQNGLVVSSVDVQSVEPVDQRTRDALQRSVQLAIEITTNSQEAAANTAEAELQRVKKVRELELVYARAQLELEVSKAQQLAEVEVKKFKQMTEALGPSTIRDLAVAGPEMQVKLLQSLGLKSTLITDGSAPINLFNTALGLLGLGSEAQPLAKKAASGPSAQEGLLLPSTAGPLTLGSNQVMP
;
A
#
# COMPACT_ATOMS: atom_id res chain seq x y z
N MET A 1 11.51 78.41 58.91
CA MET A 1 12.48 77.35 59.27
C MET A 1 13.78 78.05 59.66
N ALA A 2 14.39 77.65 60.78
CA ALA A 2 15.47 78.40 61.44
C ALA A 2 16.72 78.48 60.55
N THR A 3 17.06 79.68 60.07
CA THR A 3 18.26 79.96 59.24
C THR A 3 19.51 80.27 60.09
N GLU A 4 19.40 80.20 61.42
CA GLU A 4 20.45 80.56 62.37
C GLU A 4 21.09 79.35 63.07
N GLU A 5 21.16 78.21 62.40
CA GLU A 5 21.93 77.05 62.89
C GLU A 5 23.42 77.23 62.57
N SER A 6 24.29 76.93 63.54
CA SER A 6 25.75 76.99 63.38
C SER A 6 26.31 75.83 62.54
N ILE A 7 25.61 74.69 62.53
CA ILE A 7 25.97 73.48 61.80
C ILE A 7 24.78 73.05 60.96
N ILE A 8 24.95 73.01 59.63
CA ILE A 8 23.89 72.66 58.69
C ILE A 8 24.32 71.40 57.94
N ARG A 9 23.57 70.31 58.14
CA ARG A 9 23.78 69.08 57.38
C ARG A 9 23.07 69.18 56.04
N ILE A 10 23.84 69.23 54.95
CA ILE A 10 23.32 69.24 53.58
C ILE A 10 23.28 67.79 53.08
N PRO A 11 22.09 67.19 52.89
CA PRO A 11 21.96 65.82 52.38
C PRO A 11 22.45 65.69 50.92
N PRO A 12 22.64 64.46 50.40
CA PRO A 12 22.84 64.25 48.96
C PRO A 12 21.73 64.90 48.12
N TYR A 13 22.07 65.44 46.95
CA TYR A 13 21.15 66.11 46.03
C TYR A 13 20.38 67.30 46.64
N HIS A 14 20.96 67.93 47.67
CA HIS A 14 20.47 69.19 48.22
C HIS A 14 21.53 70.28 48.12
N TYR A 15 21.08 71.52 48.15
CA TYR A 15 21.95 72.69 48.15
C TYR A 15 21.41 73.79 49.07
N ILE A 16 22.31 74.67 49.49
CA ILE A 16 22.01 75.94 50.18
C ILE A 16 22.71 77.08 49.46
N HIS A 17 22.23 78.31 49.67
CA HIS A 17 22.99 79.51 49.31
C HIS A 17 23.57 80.15 50.58
N VAL A 18 24.85 80.50 50.52
CA VAL A 18 25.57 81.18 51.58
C VAL A 18 26.01 82.54 51.09
N LEU A 19 25.63 83.58 51.82
CA LEU A 19 26.05 84.95 51.60
C LEU A 19 27.19 85.29 52.57
N ASP A 20 28.35 85.60 52.03
CA ASP A 20 29.44 86.21 52.80
C ASP A 20 29.16 87.71 52.97
N GLN A 21 29.03 88.17 54.21
CA GLN A 21 28.68 89.55 54.55
C GLN A 21 29.85 90.53 54.35
N ASN A 22 31.09 90.05 54.32
CA ASN A 22 32.25 90.91 54.12
C ASN A 22 32.42 91.29 52.64
N SER A 23 32.29 90.30 51.76
CA SER A 23 32.41 90.48 50.30
C SER A 23 31.06 90.74 49.62
N ASN A 24 29.95 90.54 50.32
CA ASN A 24 28.57 90.54 49.81
C ASN A 24 28.35 89.52 48.67
N VAL A 25 29.17 88.46 48.60
CA VAL A 25 29.11 87.44 47.56
C VAL A 25 28.23 86.29 48.02
N SER A 26 27.21 85.96 47.21
CA SER A 26 26.39 84.77 47.40
C SER A 26 26.92 83.61 46.55
N ARG A 27 27.08 82.44 47.17
CA ARG A 27 27.52 81.21 46.49
C ARG A 27 26.65 80.03 46.86
N VAL A 28 26.68 78.99 46.04
CA VAL A 28 25.96 77.74 46.26
C VAL A 28 26.85 76.70 46.93
N GLU A 29 26.32 76.03 47.95
CA GLU A 29 26.98 74.93 48.64
C GLU A 29 26.15 73.65 48.45
N VAL A 30 26.73 72.66 47.78
CA VAL A 30 26.11 71.37 47.41
C VAL A 30 26.48 70.26 48.41
N GLY A 31 25.53 69.37 48.74
CA GLY A 31 25.76 68.17 49.54
C GLY A 31 26.24 66.95 48.74
N PRO A 32 26.68 65.85 49.39
CA PRO A 32 26.57 65.59 50.83
C PRO A 32 27.73 66.19 51.64
N LYS A 33 27.43 67.16 52.51
CA LYS A 33 28.41 67.73 53.44
C LYS A 33 27.75 68.34 54.65
N THR A 34 28.47 68.32 55.77
CA THR A 34 28.10 69.10 56.96
C THR A 34 28.77 70.45 56.86
N TYR A 35 27.99 71.49 56.56
CA TYR A 35 28.47 72.86 56.42
C TYR A 35 28.53 73.54 57.79
N ILE A 36 29.68 74.12 58.13
CA ILE A 36 29.89 74.90 59.35
C ILE A 36 29.95 76.37 58.94
N ARG A 37 28.95 77.14 59.36
CA ARG A 37 28.81 78.56 59.01
C ARG A 37 29.87 79.39 59.74
N GLN A 38 30.60 80.24 59.02
CA GLN A 38 31.54 81.19 59.62
C GLN A 38 30.81 82.43 60.18
N ASP A 39 31.47 83.23 61.02
CA ASP A 39 30.87 84.40 61.67
C ASP A 39 30.40 85.47 60.67
N ASN A 40 31.13 85.62 59.56
CA ASN A 40 30.81 86.56 58.48
C ASN A 40 29.86 85.97 57.42
N GLU A 41 29.23 84.81 57.66
CA GLU A 41 28.40 84.14 56.67
C GLU A 41 26.94 84.00 57.13
N ARG A 42 26.02 84.15 56.19
CA ARG A 42 24.59 83.95 56.41
C ARG A 42 24.03 82.96 55.40
N VAL A 43 23.39 81.91 55.89
CA VAL A 43 22.67 80.96 55.04
C VAL A 43 21.30 81.54 54.68
N LEU A 44 20.99 81.59 53.38
CA LEU A 44 19.77 82.24 52.88
C LEU A 44 18.52 81.37 53.07
N PHE A 45 18.65 80.05 52.99
CA PHE A 45 17.56 79.09 53.19
C PHE A 45 18.07 77.71 53.64
N ALA A 46 17.22 76.95 54.32
CA ALA A 46 17.49 75.55 54.70
C ALA A 46 17.68 74.66 53.44
N PRO A 47 18.45 73.54 53.51
CA PRO A 47 18.76 72.69 52.36
C PRO A 47 17.56 72.39 51.45
N LYS A 48 17.62 72.86 50.20
CA LYS A 48 16.60 72.61 49.16
C LYS A 48 17.04 71.47 48.26
N HIS A 49 16.07 70.71 47.76
CA HIS A 49 16.31 69.68 46.75
C HIS A 49 16.83 70.29 45.44
N MET A 50 17.79 69.61 44.81
CA MET A 50 18.21 69.89 43.44
C MET A 50 17.10 69.58 42.43
N VAL A 51 17.08 70.34 41.35
CA VAL A 51 16.15 70.10 40.24
C VAL A 51 16.59 68.81 39.54
N THR A 52 15.68 67.82 39.51
CA THR A 52 15.92 66.52 38.88
C THR A 52 14.94 66.36 37.74
N ILE A 53 15.42 66.40 36.50
CA ILE A 53 14.56 66.35 35.30
C ILE A 53 14.52 64.89 34.81
N PRO A 54 13.36 64.21 34.85
CA PRO A 54 13.23 62.85 34.32
C PRO A 54 13.47 62.81 32.80
N PRO A 55 13.80 61.64 32.22
CA PRO A 55 13.84 61.47 30.77
C PRO A 55 12.54 61.95 30.10
N ARG A 56 12.64 62.56 28.91
CA ARG A 56 11.52 63.15 28.16
C ARG A 56 10.76 64.28 28.86
N HIS A 57 11.41 64.95 29.81
CA HIS A 57 10.90 66.17 30.43
C HIS A 57 11.90 67.30 30.26
N TYR A 58 11.43 68.53 30.42
CA TYR A 58 12.23 69.74 30.41
C TYR A 58 11.75 70.72 31.48
N CYS A 59 12.59 71.69 31.83
CA CYS A 59 12.19 72.83 32.65
C CYS A 59 12.80 74.12 32.09
N THR A 60 12.22 75.27 32.42
CA THR A 60 12.73 76.58 31.98
C THR A 60 13.29 77.34 33.17
N VAL A 61 14.54 77.78 33.06
CA VAL A 61 15.25 78.57 34.09
C VAL A 61 15.45 79.99 33.58
N THR A 62 15.00 80.97 34.37
CA THR A 62 15.27 82.39 34.15
C THR A 62 16.61 82.81 34.75
N ASN A 63 17.24 83.80 34.11
CA ASN A 63 18.55 84.31 34.48
C ASN A 63 19.62 83.19 34.57
N PRO A 64 19.75 82.32 33.57
CA PRO A 64 20.63 81.16 33.64
C PRO A 64 22.08 81.58 33.83
N VAL A 65 22.85 80.74 34.52
CA VAL A 65 24.29 80.94 34.65
C VAL A 65 24.99 81.05 33.29
N ALA A 66 25.90 81.99 33.17
CA ALA A 66 26.80 82.07 32.03
C ALA A 66 27.86 80.95 32.14
N ARG A 67 28.06 80.20 31.07
CA ARG A 67 29.02 79.10 31.00
C ARG A 67 30.06 79.34 29.91
N ASP A 68 31.26 78.80 30.09
CA ASP A 68 32.31 78.82 29.07
C ASP A 68 32.13 77.71 28.02
N ALA A 69 33.06 77.63 27.07
CA ALA A 69 33.05 76.62 26.00
C ALA A 69 33.22 75.18 26.52
N GLN A 70 33.68 75.01 27.76
CA GLN A 70 33.82 73.72 28.45
C GLN A 70 32.64 73.45 29.40
N ASN A 71 31.57 74.27 29.31
CA ASN A 71 30.35 74.16 30.11
C ASN A 71 30.57 74.40 31.62
N ALA A 72 31.67 75.04 32.01
CA ALA A 72 31.94 75.44 33.39
C ALA A 72 31.33 76.81 33.70
N VAL A 73 30.87 77.00 34.93
CA VAL A 73 30.20 78.22 35.37
C VAL A 73 31.19 79.38 35.49
N LEU A 74 30.85 80.52 34.88
CA LEU A 74 31.65 81.73 34.91
C LEU A 74 31.38 82.53 36.19
N PHE A 75 32.44 83.08 36.77
CA PHE A 75 32.40 83.96 37.94
C PHE A 75 32.89 85.36 37.56
N ASP A 76 32.33 86.38 38.20
CA ASP A 76 32.78 87.76 38.10
C ASP A 76 34.05 88.00 38.94
N VAL A 77 34.67 89.18 38.82
CA VAL A 77 35.91 89.56 39.53
C VAL A 77 35.79 89.49 41.06
N THR A 78 34.57 89.55 41.60
CA THR A 78 34.26 89.41 43.02
C THR A 78 34.09 87.96 43.47
N GLY A 79 34.04 87.00 42.55
CA GLY A 79 33.74 85.60 42.82
C GLY A 79 32.24 85.26 42.85
N GLN A 80 31.37 86.21 42.49
CA GLN A 80 29.94 85.96 42.30
C GLN A 80 29.68 85.26 40.95
N VAL A 81 28.68 84.37 40.90
CA VAL A 81 28.30 83.68 39.66
C VAL A 81 27.73 84.67 38.66
N ARG A 82 28.20 84.61 37.41
CA ARG A 82 27.72 85.47 36.33
C ARG A 82 26.44 84.87 35.73
N LEU A 83 25.37 85.66 35.65
CA LEU A 83 24.10 85.27 35.05
C LEU A 83 23.89 85.98 33.71
N ARG A 84 23.15 85.33 32.80
CA ARG A 84 22.56 85.97 31.63
C ARG A 84 21.23 86.59 32.04
N HIS A 85 21.27 87.85 32.49
CA HIS A 85 20.08 88.53 33.01
C HIS A 85 19.00 88.70 31.93
N ALA A 86 17.74 88.50 32.31
CA ALA A 86 16.55 88.55 31.46
C ALA A 86 16.54 87.52 30.31
N ASP A 87 17.41 86.52 30.37
CA ASP A 87 17.46 85.40 29.43
C ASP A 87 16.79 84.16 30.03
N LEU A 88 16.42 83.22 29.17
CA LEU A 88 15.76 81.96 29.53
C LEU A 88 16.55 80.78 28.98
N GLU A 89 16.65 79.71 29.75
CA GLU A 89 17.32 78.47 29.34
C GLU A 89 16.42 77.27 29.59
N ILE A 90 16.23 76.47 28.55
CA ILE A 90 15.58 75.17 28.67
C ILE A 90 16.62 74.13 29.07
N ARG A 91 16.36 73.40 30.16
CA ARG A 91 17.18 72.28 30.61
C ARG A 91 16.45 70.97 30.35
N LEU A 92 17.14 70.01 29.74
CA LEU A 92 16.67 68.65 29.48
C LEU A 92 17.13 67.69 30.59
N ALA A 93 16.75 66.42 30.47
CA ALA A 93 17.19 65.35 31.37
C ALA A 93 18.72 65.32 31.51
N GLN A 94 19.19 65.63 32.72
CA GLN A 94 20.60 65.67 33.10
C GLN A 94 20.74 65.33 34.59
N ASP A 95 21.98 65.20 35.07
CA ASP A 95 22.23 64.96 36.49
C ASP A 95 21.59 66.06 37.37
N PRO A 96 21.05 65.71 38.56
CA PRO A 96 20.42 66.68 39.45
C PRO A 96 21.30 67.91 39.69
N PHE A 97 20.77 69.10 39.41
CA PHE A 97 21.53 70.34 39.46
C PHE A 97 20.94 71.33 40.48
N PRO A 98 21.78 72.10 41.19
CA PRO A 98 21.30 73.20 42.01
C PRO A 98 20.94 74.42 41.16
N LEU A 99 20.06 75.28 41.66
CA LEU A 99 19.90 76.63 41.11
C LEU A 99 20.94 77.55 41.75
N TYR A 100 21.66 78.32 40.94
CA TYR A 100 22.63 79.30 41.43
C TYR A 100 21.94 80.56 41.98
N PRO A 101 22.62 81.37 42.82
CA PRO A 101 22.05 82.61 43.34
C PRO A 101 21.60 83.53 42.21
N GLY A 102 20.29 83.78 42.11
CA GLY A 102 19.66 84.61 41.09
C GLY A 102 19.02 83.83 39.93
N GLU A 103 19.32 82.54 39.76
CA GLU A 103 18.53 81.66 38.90
C GLU A 103 17.16 81.38 39.54
N VAL A 104 16.11 81.43 38.74
CA VAL A 104 14.76 81.07 39.19
C VAL A 104 14.16 80.09 38.19
N LEU A 105 13.63 78.97 38.70
CA LEU A 105 12.86 78.02 37.92
C LEU A 105 11.52 78.67 37.56
N GLU A 106 11.33 79.01 36.29
CA GLU A 106 10.11 79.66 35.80
C GLU A 106 9.04 78.63 35.47
N LYS A 107 9.40 77.66 34.63
CA LYS A 107 8.53 76.52 34.31
C LYS A 107 9.06 75.28 34.99
N ASP A 108 8.23 74.66 35.82
CA ASP A 108 8.54 73.40 36.48
C ASP A 108 8.63 72.24 35.47
N ILE A 109 9.06 71.06 35.94
CA ILE A 109 9.31 69.87 35.14
C ILE A 109 8.05 69.50 34.32
N THR A 110 8.15 69.65 33.00
CA THR A 110 7.06 69.44 32.04
C THR A 110 7.45 68.34 31.05
N PRO A 111 6.57 67.38 30.73
CA PRO A 111 6.85 66.38 29.69
C PRO A 111 6.99 67.03 28.31
N LEU A 112 7.90 66.52 27.48
CA LEU A 112 8.02 66.91 26.07
C LEU A 112 6.78 66.44 25.29
N GLN A 113 6.29 67.27 24.37
CA GLN A 113 5.10 66.95 23.58
C GLN A 113 5.44 65.98 22.45
N VAL A 114 4.77 64.83 22.39
CA VAL A 114 5.00 63.84 21.32
C VAL A 114 4.07 64.12 20.15
N VAL A 115 4.65 64.30 18.96
CA VAL A 115 3.90 64.55 17.71
C VAL A 115 3.78 63.23 16.95
N LEU A 116 2.55 62.79 16.70
CA LEU A 116 2.27 61.50 16.07
C LEU A 116 2.38 61.62 14.53
N PRO A 117 2.61 60.50 13.81
CA PRO A 117 2.53 60.51 12.35
C PRO A 117 1.16 61.02 11.86
N ASN A 118 1.16 61.80 10.78
CA ASN A 118 -0.04 62.45 10.22
C ASN A 118 -0.69 63.49 11.16
N THR A 119 0.07 64.02 12.11
CA THR A 119 -0.31 65.18 12.93
C THR A 119 0.81 66.22 12.88
N ALA A 120 0.48 67.49 12.98
CA ALA A 120 1.44 68.58 13.04
C ALA A 120 1.15 69.51 14.22
N LEU A 121 2.19 70.13 14.77
CA LEU A 121 2.03 71.23 15.73
C LEU A 121 1.99 72.55 14.96
N HIS A 122 0.97 73.36 15.22
CA HIS A 122 0.94 74.75 14.76
C HIS A 122 1.72 75.61 15.75
N LEU A 123 2.80 76.21 15.26
CA LEU A 123 3.75 76.96 16.06
C LEU A 123 3.73 78.43 15.67
N LYS A 124 4.01 79.28 16.64
CA LYS A 124 4.14 80.72 16.47
C LYS A 124 5.40 81.26 17.13
N ALA A 125 6.16 82.07 16.40
CA ALA A 125 7.29 82.80 16.96
C ALA A 125 6.81 83.97 17.83
N LEU A 126 7.26 84.01 19.07
CA LEU A 126 7.00 85.11 20.01
C LEU A 126 7.96 86.29 19.84
N LEU A 127 9.19 86.03 19.39
CA LEU A 127 10.25 87.00 19.20
C LEU A 127 11.05 86.70 17.92
N ASP A 128 11.81 87.67 17.44
CA ASP A 128 12.77 87.45 16.36
C ASP A 128 13.89 86.52 16.86
N PHE A 129 14.13 85.40 16.18
CA PHE A 129 15.24 84.51 16.48
C PHE A 129 15.83 83.89 15.20
N GLU A 130 17.05 83.38 15.31
CA GLU A 130 17.66 82.56 14.26
C GLU A 130 17.39 81.08 14.57
N ASP A 131 16.70 80.38 13.68
CA ASP A 131 16.47 78.94 13.81
C ASP A 131 17.78 78.15 13.60
N LYS A 132 17.77 76.86 13.93
CA LYS A 132 18.90 75.93 13.83
C LYS A 132 19.52 75.84 12.43
N ASN A 133 18.75 76.15 11.39
CA ASN A 133 19.21 76.19 10.01
C ASN A 133 19.91 77.52 9.64
N GLY A 134 19.94 78.49 10.55
CA GLY A 134 20.48 79.84 10.34
C GLY A 134 19.49 80.79 9.69
N ASP A 135 18.23 80.37 9.53
CA ASP A 135 17.15 81.19 8.97
C ASP A 135 16.60 82.14 10.03
N LYS A 136 16.33 83.38 9.62
CA LYS A 136 15.78 84.41 10.50
C LYS A 136 14.26 84.28 10.54
N VAL A 137 13.73 83.88 11.69
CA VAL A 137 12.30 83.83 11.99
C VAL A 137 11.90 85.14 12.64
N VAL A 138 10.84 85.77 12.12
CA VAL A 138 10.34 87.06 12.63
C VAL A 138 9.23 86.80 13.65
N ALA A 139 9.13 87.67 14.66
CA ALA A 139 8.06 87.62 15.64
C ALA A 139 6.69 87.67 14.95
N GLY A 140 5.85 86.68 15.26
CA GLY A 140 4.52 86.50 14.68
C GLY A 140 4.47 85.54 13.49
N ASP A 141 5.61 85.08 12.97
CA ASP A 141 5.64 84.03 11.95
C ASP A 141 5.03 82.73 12.51
N GLU A 142 4.27 82.03 11.68
CA GLU A 142 3.58 80.79 12.01
C GLU A 142 3.99 79.69 11.04
N TRP A 143 4.23 78.49 11.56
CA TRP A 143 4.60 77.33 10.75
C TRP A 143 4.11 76.03 11.38
N LEU A 144 4.20 74.94 10.63
CA LEU A 144 3.84 73.60 11.09
C LEU A 144 5.10 72.77 11.41
N PHE A 145 5.04 71.99 12.48
CA PHE A 145 6.03 70.96 12.78
C PHE A 145 5.41 69.58 12.61
N GLU A 146 5.77 68.88 11.54
CA GLU A 146 5.23 67.57 11.18
C GLU A 146 5.74 66.44 12.09
N GLY A 147 4.85 65.52 12.44
CA GLY A 147 5.19 64.24 13.07
C GLY A 147 5.37 63.10 12.06
N PRO A 148 6.18 62.06 12.37
CA PRO A 148 6.90 61.87 13.62
C PRO A 148 8.24 62.61 13.58
N GLY A 149 8.45 63.55 14.52
CA GLY A 149 9.65 64.39 14.54
C GLY A 149 10.96 63.58 14.43
N GLU A 150 11.88 64.07 13.60
CA GLU A 150 13.16 63.42 13.35
C GLU A 150 14.02 63.31 14.63
N GLU A 151 14.74 62.19 14.71
CA GLU A 151 15.43 61.66 15.88
C GLU A 151 16.75 62.40 16.18
N TRP A 152 16.72 63.66 16.60
CA TRP A 152 17.97 64.39 16.89
C TRP A 152 17.88 65.28 18.13
N LEU A 153 17.87 64.66 19.32
CA LEU A 153 18.65 65.07 20.52
C LEU A 153 18.37 64.26 21.79
N VAL A 154 17.43 63.30 21.78
CA VAL A 154 17.32 62.28 22.84
C VAL A 154 17.09 60.93 22.18
N ARG A 155 17.83 59.91 22.60
CA ARG A 155 17.68 58.52 22.15
C ARG A 155 16.29 57.99 22.55
N SER A 156 15.25 58.36 21.81
CA SER A 156 14.00 57.64 21.53
C SER A 156 12.91 58.60 21.03
N VAL A 157 12.62 58.49 19.73
CA VAL A 157 11.40 58.83 18.95
C VAL A 157 10.42 59.89 19.49
N GLY A 158 10.23 60.96 18.72
CA GLY A 158 8.92 61.63 18.53
C GLY A 158 8.56 62.82 19.42
N ALA A 159 9.43 63.27 20.33
CA ALA A 159 9.11 64.35 21.25
C ALA A 159 9.63 65.72 20.76
N TYR A 160 8.73 66.64 20.43
CA TYR A 160 9.04 68.02 20.07
C TYR A 160 9.42 68.83 21.32
N LEU A 161 10.54 69.54 21.22
CA LEU A 161 10.99 70.50 22.22
C LEU A 161 10.78 71.90 21.64
N PRO A 162 9.78 72.68 22.13
CA PRO A 162 9.63 74.06 21.71
C PRO A 162 10.84 74.87 22.17
N ALA A 163 11.34 75.75 21.31
CA ALA A 163 12.27 76.78 21.71
C ALA A 163 11.61 77.73 22.72
N VAL A 164 12.45 78.47 23.45
CA VAL A 164 12.01 79.43 24.47
C VAL A 164 11.00 80.45 23.92
N PHE A 165 11.11 80.79 22.63
CA PHE A 165 10.30 81.80 21.96
C PHE A 165 9.28 81.20 20.99
N GLU A 166 9.00 79.90 21.09
CA GLU A 166 7.99 79.21 20.27
C GLU A 166 6.75 78.91 21.14
N GLU A 167 5.58 79.34 20.68
CA GLU A 167 4.28 79.01 21.28
C GLU A 167 3.58 77.93 20.44
N VAL A 168 3.12 76.85 21.10
CA VAL A 168 2.29 75.81 20.46
C VAL A 168 0.83 76.27 20.53
N LEU A 169 0.23 76.56 19.38
CA LEU A 169 -1.15 77.02 19.25
C LEU A 169 -2.13 75.85 19.35
N ASP A 170 -2.06 74.93 18.39
CA ASP A 170 -2.88 73.71 18.35
C ASP A 170 -2.17 72.53 17.66
N VAL A 171 -2.85 71.38 17.67
CA VAL A 171 -2.42 70.16 16.97
C VAL A 171 -3.37 69.95 15.80
N VAL A 172 -2.83 69.91 14.59
CA VAL A 172 -3.58 69.78 13.35
C VAL A 172 -3.49 68.34 12.86
N ASP A 173 -4.65 67.75 12.54
CA ASP A 173 -4.75 66.41 11.95
C ASP A 173 -4.71 66.50 10.42
N ALA A 174 -4.05 65.54 9.77
CA ALA A 174 -4.09 65.46 8.30
C ALA A 174 -5.51 65.19 7.79
N VAL A 175 -5.88 65.81 6.67
CA VAL A 175 -7.17 65.64 5.99
C VAL A 175 -6.94 65.30 4.52
N ILE A 176 -7.84 64.50 3.94
CA ILE A 176 -7.82 64.21 2.50
C ILE A 176 -8.84 65.10 1.80
N LEU A 177 -8.37 65.82 0.78
CA LEU A 177 -9.21 66.58 -0.13
C LEU A 177 -9.57 65.73 -1.33
N THR A 178 -10.86 65.71 -1.68
CA THR A 178 -11.36 64.95 -2.83
C THR A 178 -11.92 65.89 -3.90
N GLU A 179 -12.15 65.37 -5.11
CA GLU A 179 -12.80 66.10 -6.21
C GLU A 179 -14.19 66.64 -5.81
N LYS A 180 -14.85 66.03 -4.82
CA LYS A 180 -16.16 66.50 -4.31
C LYS A 180 -16.04 67.83 -3.55
N ASP A 181 -14.87 68.09 -2.96
CA ASP A 181 -14.63 69.27 -2.15
C ASP A 181 -14.16 70.41 -3.05
N THR A 182 -13.16 70.16 -3.90
CA THR A 182 -12.69 71.11 -4.92
C THR A 182 -12.01 70.38 -6.10
N GLU A 183 -12.21 70.88 -7.32
CA GLU A 183 -11.57 70.34 -8.54
C GLU A 183 -10.06 70.66 -8.59
N ALA A 184 -9.68 71.83 -8.08
CA ALA A 184 -8.30 72.26 -7.96
C ALA A 184 -8.11 72.95 -6.61
N HIS A 185 -7.21 72.40 -5.79
CA HIS A 185 -6.83 72.98 -4.51
C HIS A 185 -5.48 73.66 -4.62
N VAL A 186 -5.41 74.92 -4.20
CA VAL A 186 -4.15 75.63 -4.02
C VAL A 186 -3.88 75.63 -2.52
N PRO A 187 -2.84 74.93 -2.03
CA PRO A 187 -2.52 74.89 -0.61
C PRO A 187 -2.36 76.29 -0.03
N ASP A 188 -3.04 76.56 1.08
CA ASP A 188 -2.87 77.82 1.82
C ASP A 188 -1.53 77.83 2.59
N VAL A 189 -1.15 78.99 3.14
CA VAL A 189 0.09 79.17 3.94
C VAL A 189 0.16 78.21 5.13
N TYR A 190 -1.00 77.73 5.58
CA TYR A 190 -1.16 76.84 6.74
C TYR A 190 -1.43 75.38 6.35
N GLU A 191 -1.25 75.01 5.08
CA GLU A 191 -1.51 73.65 4.59
C GLU A 191 -0.25 73.05 3.94
N GLU A 192 0.15 71.88 4.40
CA GLU A 192 1.27 71.14 3.83
C GLU A 192 0.78 69.90 3.07
N VAL A 193 1.24 69.74 1.84
CA VAL A 193 0.84 68.62 0.98
C VAL A 193 1.70 67.41 1.28
N MET A 194 1.16 66.48 2.08
CA MET A 194 1.85 65.22 2.40
C MET A 194 2.01 64.29 1.18
N GLY A 195 1.04 64.29 0.26
CA GLY A 195 1.06 63.44 -0.95
C GLY A 195 -0.30 63.19 -1.57
N VAL A 196 -0.32 62.37 -2.62
CA VAL A 196 -1.55 62.00 -3.35
C VAL A 196 -1.98 60.58 -2.97
N VAL A 197 -3.18 60.43 -2.44
CA VAL A 197 -3.74 59.12 -2.06
C VAL A 197 -4.48 58.53 -3.26
N SER A 198 -4.08 57.31 -3.65
CA SER A 198 -4.77 56.58 -4.73
C SER A 198 -6.11 56.01 -4.23
N ILE A 199 -7.13 56.09 -5.08
CA ILE A 199 -8.45 55.50 -4.77
C ILE A 199 -8.32 53.98 -4.65
N THR A 200 -8.91 53.40 -3.60
CA THR A 200 -9.03 51.95 -3.42
C THR A 200 -10.37 51.50 -4.00
N THR A 201 -10.32 50.72 -5.07
CA THR A 201 -11.50 50.19 -5.76
C THR A 201 -11.66 48.71 -5.45
N LEU A 202 -12.81 48.32 -4.90
CA LEU A 202 -13.20 46.93 -4.67
C LEU A 202 -14.14 46.48 -5.78
N ASP A 203 -13.84 45.32 -6.38
CA ASP A 203 -14.72 44.62 -7.32
C ASP A 203 -15.87 43.91 -6.56
N PRO A 204 -16.93 43.43 -7.25
CA PRO A 204 -18.04 42.72 -6.61
C PRO A 204 -17.64 41.51 -5.76
N HIS A 205 -16.59 40.79 -6.18
CA HIS A 205 -16.06 39.61 -5.47
C HIS A 205 -14.81 39.91 -4.63
N ASN A 206 -14.58 41.19 -4.28
CA ASN A 206 -13.47 41.59 -3.42
C ASN A 206 -13.98 42.19 -2.11
N TYR A 207 -13.17 42.05 -1.06
CA TYR A 207 -13.35 42.72 0.21
C TYR A 207 -12.00 43.13 0.78
N CYS A 208 -12.00 44.04 1.75
CA CYS A 208 -10.80 44.37 2.51
C CYS A 208 -11.12 44.67 3.96
N VAL A 209 -10.09 44.60 4.80
CA VAL A 209 -10.20 44.91 6.23
C VAL A 209 -9.35 46.14 6.51
N ILE A 210 -10.02 47.22 6.94
CA ILE A 210 -9.39 48.47 7.33
C ILE A 210 -9.05 48.39 8.83
N LEU A 211 -7.79 48.61 9.16
CA LEU A 211 -7.28 48.81 10.51
C LEU A 211 -7.42 50.27 10.92
N ASP A 212 -7.73 50.49 12.19
CA ASP A 212 -7.87 51.81 12.82
C ASP A 212 -8.83 52.73 12.06
N PRO A 213 -10.06 52.27 11.75
CA PRO A 213 -11.00 53.01 10.91
C PRO A 213 -11.36 54.35 11.55
N VAL A 214 -11.50 55.37 10.71
CA VAL A 214 -11.99 56.69 11.17
C VAL A 214 -13.47 56.59 11.50
N GLY A 215 -13.81 57.01 12.72
CA GLY A 215 -15.18 57.07 13.23
C GLY A 215 -15.95 58.29 12.72
N PRO A 216 -17.25 58.42 13.07
CA PRO A 216 -18.04 59.60 12.75
C PRO A 216 -17.49 60.89 13.36
N ASP A 217 -16.69 60.76 14.43
CA ASP A 217 -16.05 61.87 15.14
C ASP A 217 -14.77 62.38 14.44
N GLY A 218 -14.44 61.87 13.26
CA GLY A 218 -13.24 62.25 12.49
C GLY A 218 -11.93 61.68 13.03
N LYS A 219 -11.96 60.90 14.12
CA LYS A 219 -10.77 60.29 14.75
C LYS A 219 -10.65 58.79 14.47
N ASN A 220 -9.42 58.30 14.36
CA ASN A 220 -9.12 56.88 14.19
C ASN A 220 -9.46 56.07 15.44
N GLN A 221 -10.18 54.96 15.25
CA GLN A 221 -10.53 54.02 16.31
C GLN A 221 -9.42 52.97 16.47
N LEU A 222 -8.38 53.33 17.22
CA LEU A 222 -7.18 52.49 17.41
C LEU A 222 -7.53 51.07 17.91
N GLY A 223 -6.98 50.05 17.25
CA GLY A 223 -7.19 48.64 17.53
C GLY A 223 -8.51 48.06 17.00
N GLN A 224 -9.35 48.86 16.35
CA GLN A 224 -10.57 48.38 15.72
C GLN A 224 -10.34 47.97 14.26
N LYS A 225 -11.25 47.13 13.75
CA LYS A 225 -11.23 46.63 12.37
C LYS A 225 -12.59 46.85 11.72
N ARG A 226 -12.61 47.39 10.50
CA ARG A 226 -13.81 47.57 9.68
C ARG A 226 -13.69 46.78 8.39
N VAL A 227 -14.60 45.84 8.17
CA VAL A 227 -14.67 45.07 6.93
C VAL A 227 -15.49 45.85 5.91
N VAL A 228 -14.92 46.08 4.73
CA VAL A 228 -15.60 46.70 3.59
C VAL A 228 -15.72 45.64 2.50
N LYS A 229 -16.94 45.38 2.04
CA LYS A 229 -17.26 44.39 1.00
C LYS A 229 -18.14 44.98 -0.10
N GLY A 230 -18.07 44.36 -1.27
CA GLY A 230 -18.86 44.70 -2.46
C GLY A 230 -18.25 45.83 -3.27
N GLU A 231 -18.86 46.09 -4.43
CA GLU A 231 -18.40 47.11 -5.39
C GLU A 231 -18.41 48.50 -4.75
N LYS A 232 -17.23 48.98 -4.37
CA LYS A 232 -17.04 50.25 -3.66
C LYS A 232 -15.69 50.86 -4.01
N SER A 233 -15.72 52.17 -4.26
CA SER A 233 -14.53 52.98 -4.45
C SER A 233 -14.43 53.98 -3.31
N PHE A 234 -13.34 53.94 -2.56
CA PHE A 234 -13.13 54.82 -1.41
C PHE A 234 -11.65 55.17 -1.24
N PHE A 235 -11.39 56.28 -0.55
CA PHE A 235 -10.04 56.67 -0.14
C PHE A 235 -9.79 56.21 1.29
N LEU A 236 -8.61 55.62 1.54
CA LEU A 236 -8.16 55.34 2.89
C LEU A 236 -7.91 56.65 3.61
N GLN A 237 -8.57 56.85 4.75
CA GLN A 237 -8.39 58.07 5.54
C GLN A 237 -7.00 58.10 6.19
N PRO A 238 -6.50 59.27 6.62
CA PRO A 238 -5.24 59.38 7.33
C PRO A 238 -5.21 58.45 8.53
N GLY A 239 -4.13 57.68 8.68
CA GLY A 239 -4.00 56.64 9.71
C GLY A 239 -4.66 55.30 9.40
N GLU A 240 -5.57 55.19 8.43
CA GLU A 240 -6.16 53.91 8.01
C GLU A 240 -5.17 53.09 7.20
N LYS A 241 -5.14 51.77 7.45
CA LYS A 241 -4.31 50.82 6.70
C LYS A 241 -5.10 49.58 6.36
N LEU A 242 -4.79 48.95 5.23
CA LEU A 242 -5.37 47.65 4.88
C LEU A 242 -4.58 46.53 5.59
N GLU A 243 -5.27 45.60 6.24
CA GLU A 243 -4.62 44.51 6.99
C GLU A 243 -3.86 43.54 6.07
N GLN A 244 -4.52 43.08 5.00
CA GLN A 244 -3.94 42.16 4.00
C GLN A 244 -4.23 42.64 2.56
N GLY A 245 -4.29 43.96 2.35
CA GLY A 245 -4.65 44.53 1.06
C GLY A 245 -6.09 44.21 0.64
N ILE A 246 -6.32 44.10 -0.68
CA ILE A 246 -7.59 43.68 -1.28
C ILE A 246 -7.60 42.15 -1.35
N GLN A 247 -8.64 41.53 -0.79
CA GLN A 247 -8.83 40.09 -0.71
C GLN A 247 -10.02 39.66 -1.56
N ASN A 248 -9.99 38.42 -2.06
CA ASN A 248 -11.12 37.83 -2.78
C ASN A 248 -12.13 37.25 -1.78
N VAL A 249 -13.41 37.44 -2.04
CA VAL A 249 -14.52 36.81 -1.31
C VAL A 249 -14.40 35.29 -1.41
N TYR A 250 -14.70 34.58 -0.33
CA TYR A 250 -14.70 33.12 -0.34
C TYR A 250 -15.91 32.60 -1.09
N VAL A 251 -15.71 32.10 -2.29
CA VAL A 251 -16.75 31.44 -3.09
C VAL A 251 -16.70 29.94 -2.81
N LEU A 252 -17.63 29.45 -1.99
CA LEU A 252 -17.69 28.05 -1.59
C LEU A 252 -18.60 27.28 -2.55
N SER A 253 -18.09 26.19 -3.12
CA SER A 253 -18.91 25.19 -3.81
C SER A 253 -19.66 24.26 -2.84
N GLU A 254 -20.58 23.43 -3.34
CA GLU A 254 -21.33 22.44 -2.52
C GLU A 254 -20.41 21.47 -1.75
N GLN A 255 -19.19 21.24 -2.26
CA GLN A 255 -18.21 20.32 -1.68
C GLN A 255 -17.15 21.05 -0.85
N GLN A 256 -17.27 22.36 -0.67
CA GLN A 256 -16.34 23.18 0.11
C GLN A 256 -17.04 23.76 1.35
N GLY A 257 -16.25 23.98 2.39
CA GLY A 257 -16.69 24.63 3.60
C GLY A 257 -15.57 25.38 4.28
N LEU A 258 -15.91 26.30 5.17
CA LEU A 258 -14.95 27.04 5.98
C LEU A 258 -15.17 26.72 7.44
N LEU A 259 -14.09 26.32 8.11
CA LEU A 259 -14.06 26.24 9.56
C LEU A 259 -13.79 27.63 10.12
N LEU A 260 -14.77 28.16 10.85
CA LEU A 260 -14.74 29.49 11.42
C LEU A 260 -14.48 29.41 12.93
N ARG A 261 -13.85 30.46 13.47
CA ARG A 261 -13.67 30.66 14.91
C ARG A 261 -14.14 32.05 15.32
N ALA A 262 -14.97 32.13 16.34
CA ALA A 262 -15.38 33.40 16.93
C ALA A 262 -14.25 33.96 17.81
N LEU A 263 -13.79 35.18 17.53
CA LEU A 263 -12.87 35.93 18.39
C LEU A 263 -13.61 36.63 19.53
N ARG A 264 -14.86 37.04 19.29
CA ARG A 264 -15.75 37.71 20.24
C ARG A 264 -17.16 37.14 20.10
N PRO A 265 -18.01 37.26 21.15
CA PRO A 265 -19.40 36.84 21.04
C PRO A 265 -20.10 37.55 19.89
N LEU A 266 -20.80 36.77 19.06
CA LEU A 266 -21.52 37.27 17.91
C LEU A 266 -22.76 36.43 17.65
N GLU A 267 -23.76 37.08 17.07
CA GLU A 267 -24.95 36.43 16.52
C GLU A 267 -24.83 36.45 15.01
N GLU A 268 -24.87 35.28 14.38
CA GLU A 268 -24.82 35.11 12.93
C GLU A 268 -26.15 34.54 12.44
N GLY A 269 -26.71 35.11 11.36
CA GLY A 269 -27.99 34.71 10.78
C GLY A 269 -28.96 35.89 10.52
N GLU A 270 -29.82 35.75 9.52
CA GLU A 270 -30.92 36.67 9.23
C GLU A 270 -32.25 36.07 9.71
N GLY A 271 -33.07 36.85 10.44
CA GLY A 271 -34.40 36.42 10.89
C GLY A 271 -34.42 35.58 12.17
N GLU A 272 -35.17 34.48 12.18
CA GLU A 272 -35.43 33.59 13.34
C GLU A 272 -34.31 32.53 13.57
N GLU A 273 -33.40 32.33 12.62
CA GLU A 273 -32.29 31.36 12.69
C GLU A 273 -30.96 32.02 13.13
N LYS A 274 -31.02 32.90 14.14
CA LYS A 274 -29.79 33.49 14.70
C LYS A 274 -29.07 32.47 15.57
N VAL A 275 -27.87 32.09 15.13
CA VAL A 275 -26.96 31.26 15.91
C VAL A 275 -26.03 32.17 16.72
N SER A 276 -26.11 32.04 18.04
CA SER A 276 -25.21 32.76 18.95
C SER A 276 -23.93 31.94 19.15
N HIS A 277 -22.79 32.52 18.82
CA HIS A 277 -21.47 31.94 19.04
C HIS A 277 -20.76 32.66 20.18
N GLN A 278 -20.22 31.90 21.13
CA GLN A 278 -19.36 32.42 22.19
C GLN A 278 -17.94 32.63 21.68
N ALA A 279 -17.14 33.40 22.43
CA ALA A 279 -15.74 33.59 22.10
C ALA A 279 -14.98 32.25 22.17
N GLY A 280 -14.31 31.88 21.09
CA GLY A 280 -13.57 30.64 20.94
C GLY A 280 -14.35 29.50 20.28
N ASP A 281 -15.68 29.64 20.10
CA ASP A 281 -16.49 28.62 19.45
C ASP A 281 -16.08 28.44 17.99
N ARG A 282 -16.14 27.18 17.53
CA ARG A 282 -15.84 26.79 16.15
C ARG A 282 -17.07 26.21 15.48
N TRP A 283 -17.32 26.62 14.25
CA TRP A 283 -18.39 26.07 13.43
C TRP A 283 -17.98 25.98 11.97
N LEU A 284 -18.68 25.14 11.22
CA LEU A 284 -18.43 24.89 9.81
C LEU A 284 -19.59 25.45 8.99
N ILE A 285 -19.28 26.36 8.06
CA ILE A 285 -20.21 26.78 7.00
C ILE A 285 -19.92 25.96 5.74
N ARG A 286 -20.97 25.61 5.00
CA ARG A 286 -20.89 24.80 3.76
C ARG A 286 -21.45 25.61 2.60
N GLY A 287 -20.86 25.43 1.41
CA GLY A 287 -21.41 26.02 0.19
C GLY A 287 -22.73 25.34 -0.27
N PRO A 288 -23.37 25.85 -1.33
CA PRO A 288 -22.87 26.89 -2.22
C PRO A 288 -23.23 28.30 -1.73
N LEU A 289 -22.23 29.10 -1.34
CA LEU A 289 -22.44 30.49 -0.91
C LEU A 289 -21.16 31.33 -1.02
N GLU A 290 -21.33 32.65 -1.07
CA GLU A 290 -20.24 33.62 -0.97
C GLU A 290 -20.11 34.10 0.48
N TYR A 291 -18.92 33.96 1.07
CA TYR A 291 -18.67 34.32 2.46
C TYR A 291 -17.59 35.39 2.59
N VAL A 292 -17.88 36.40 3.41
CA VAL A 292 -16.92 37.42 3.83
C VAL A 292 -16.82 37.39 5.36
N PRO A 293 -15.66 37.02 5.93
CA PRO A 293 -15.49 36.96 7.37
C PRO A 293 -15.74 38.33 8.02
N PRO A 294 -16.65 38.44 8.99
CA PRO A 294 -16.80 39.67 9.76
C PRO A 294 -15.60 39.89 10.69
N ALA A 295 -15.36 41.13 11.14
CA ALA A 295 -14.21 41.49 11.99
C ALA A 295 -14.10 40.73 13.35
N LYS A 296 -15.14 39.97 13.73
CA LYS A 296 -15.19 39.15 14.95
C LYS A 296 -14.93 37.67 14.69
N VAL A 297 -14.79 37.25 13.43
CA VAL A 297 -14.61 35.87 13.01
C VAL A 297 -13.29 35.73 12.29
N GLU A 298 -12.64 34.60 12.50
CA GLU A 298 -11.43 34.20 11.82
C GLU A 298 -11.68 32.88 11.07
N VAL A 299 -11.18 32.80 9.84
CA VAL A 299 -11.18 31.55 9.06
C VAL A 299 -9.99 30.71 9.52
N VAL A 300 -10.27 29.56 10.13
CA VAL A 300 -9.25 28.66 10.67
C VAL A 300 -8.72 27.72 9.59
N GLU A 301 -9.62 27.14 8.80
CA GLU A 301 -9.29 26.09 7.84
C GLU A 301 -10.30 26.08 6.70
N GLU A 302 -9.81 25.99 5.46
CA GLU A 302 -10.64 25.67 4.30
C GLU A 302 -10.79 24.16 4.18
N ARG A 303 -12.02 23.66 4.20
CA ARG A 303 -12.32 22.24 4.16
C ARG A 303 -12.93 21.84 2.84
N GLN A 304 -12.51 20.68 2.35
CA GLN A 304 -13.05 20.06 1.16
C GLN A 304 -13.66 18.71 1.54
N ALA A 305 -14.78 18.37 0.92
CA ALA A 305 -15.37 17.05 1.04
C ALA A 305 -14.43 16.03 0.39
N ILE A 306 -14.14 14.96 1.12
CA ILE A 306 -13.28 13.89 0.66
C ILE A 306 -14.17 12.88 -0.10
N PRO A 307 -13.98 12.68 -1.41
CA PRO A 307 -14.72 11.67 -2.15
C PRO A 307 -14.28 10.29 -1.68
N LEU A 308 -15.25 9.45 -1.28
CA LEU A 308 -15.01 8.08 -0.81
C LEU A 308 -15.88 7.13 -1.61
N ASP A 309 -15.25 6.12 -2.21
CA ASP A 309 -15.93 5.01 -2.87
C ASP A 309 -16.54 4.03 -1.85
N GLU A 310 -17.40 3.11 -2.31
CA GLU A 310 -18.12 2.13 -1.46
C GLU A 310 -17.21 1.31 -0.53
N ASN A 311 -15.99 0.98 -1.00
CA ASN A 311 -15.00 0.17 -0.26
C ASN A 311 -13.87 1.00 0.36
N GLU A 312 -13.94 2.32 0.26
CA GLU A 312 -12.96 3.25 0.81
C GLU A 312 -13.51 3.99 2.01
N GLY A 313 -12.60 4.46 2.86
CA GLY A 313 -12.97 5.23 4.02
C GLY A 313 -11.80 5.97 4.64
N ILE A 314 -12.12 6.82 5.60
CA ILE A 314 -11.17 7.60 6.40
C ILE A 314 -11.43 7.39 7.89
N TYR A 315 -10.39 7.52 8.69
CA TYR A 315 -10.53 7.62 10.13
C TYR A 315 -10.73 9.07 10.53
N VAL A 316 -11.77 9.32 11.32
CA VAL A 316 -12.07 10.62 11.88
C VAL A 316 -12.04 10.53 13.41
N GLN A 317 -11.40 11.51 14.03
CA GLN A 317 -11.39 11.70 15.47
C GLN A 317 -12.17 12.96 15.81
N ASP A 318 -13.13 12.80 16.72
CA ASP A 318 -13.80 13.93 17.34
C ASP A 318 -12.89 14.52 18.44
N VAL A 319 -12.56 15.79 18.32
CA VAL A 319 -11.65 16.54 19.21
C VAL A 319 -12.31 16.80 20.57
N LYS A 320 -13.64 16.90 20.65
CA LYS A 320 -14.35 17.12 21.92
C LYS A 320 -14.47 15.83 22.73
N THR A 321 -14.85 14.73 22.06
CA THR A 321 -15.08 13.44 22.73
C THR A 321 -13.84 12.54 22.76
N GLY A 322 -12.84 12.82 21.92
CA GLY A 322 -11.68 11.95 21.68
C GLY A 322 -12.03 10.66 20.92
N ARG A 323 -13.30 10.46 20.53
CA ARG A 323 -13.76 9.22 19.92
C ARG A 323 -13.29 9.12 18.47
N VAL A 324 -12.58 8.04 18.16
CA VAL A 324 -12.17 7.70 16.80
C VAL A 324 -13.17 6.74 16.17
N ARG A 325 -13.53 6.97 14.91
CA ARG A 325 -14.37 6.08 14.10
C ARG A 325 -13.90 6.04 12.65
N ALA A 326 -14.21 4.94 11.96
CA ALA A 326 -14.03 4.83 10.53
C ALA A 326 -15.33 5.26 9.82
N VAL A 327 -15.22 6.13 8.82
CA VAL A 327 -16.32 6.51 7.92
C VAL A 327 -16.02 5.92 6.55
N ILE A 328 -16.96 5.14 6.02
CA ILE A 328 -16.79 4.34 4.78
C ILE A 328 -17.99 4.56 3.84
N GLY A 329 -17.71 4.56 2.53
CA GLY A 329 -18.72 4.34 1.49
C GLY A 329 -19.43 5.56 0.90
N SER A 330 -19.21 6.76 1.42
CA SER A 330 -19.84 7.98 0.88
C SER A 330 -18.95 9.20 1.07
N THR A 331 -18.96 10.12 0.11
CA THR A 331 -18.29 11.43 0.20
C THR A 331 -18.56 12.09 1.55
N TYR A 332 -17.50 12.37 2.29
CA TYR A 332 -17.60 12.86 3.66
C TYR A 332 -16.82 14.16 3.84
N MET A 333 -17.47 15.15 4.44
CA MET A 333 -16.83 16.38 4.88
C MET A 333 -16.74 16.37 6.40
N LEU A 334 -15.53 16.55 6.93
CA LEU A 334 -15.29 16.59 8.38
C LEU A 334 -16.13 17.69 9.03
N THR A 335 -16.82 17.35 10.11
CA THR A 335 -17.58 18.31 10.92
C THR A 335 -16.66 19.22 11.74
N GLN A 336 -17.17 20.31 12.29
CA GLN A 336 -16.40 21.34 13.00
C GLN A 336 -15.47 20.81 14.12
N ASP A 337 -15.85 19.69 14.74
CA ASP A 337 -15.15 19.07 15.86
C ASP A 337 -14.37 17.82 15.43
N GLU A 338 -14.34 17.49 14.14
CA GLU A 338 -13.62 16.34 13.61
C GLU A 338 -12.31 16.74 12.93
N VAL A 339 -11.32 15.87 13.10
CA VAL A 339 -10.03 15.90 12.42
C VAL A 339 -9.72 14.51 11.87
N LEU A 340 -8.93 14.44 10.79
CA LEU A 340 -8.43 13.17 10.27
C LEU A 340 -7.49 12.52 11.29
N TRP A 341 -7.69 11.24 11.53
CA TRP A 341 -6.88 10.47 12.47
C TRP A 341 -5.96 9.51 11.71
N GLU A 342 -4.69 9.48 12.09
CA GLU A 342 -3.72 8.58 11.48
C GLU A 342 -3.67 7.25 12.24
N LYS A 343 -3.92 6.15 11.52
CA LYS A 343 -3.75 4.81 12.09
C LYS A 343 -2.35 4.31 11.82
N GLU A 344 -1.58 4.12 12.88
CA GLU A 344 -0.28 3.46 12.79
C GLU A 344 -0.42 1.93 12.84
N LEU A 345 0.31 1.27 11.95
CA LEU A 345 0.42 -0.19 11.90
C LEU A 345 1.86 -0.61 12.20
N PRO A 346 2.08 -1.81 12.76
CA PRO A 346 3.41 -2.36 12.88
C PRO A 346 4.09 -2.47 11.50
N PRO A 347 5.40 -2.18 11.36
CA PRO A 347 6.07 -2.09 10.06
C PRO A 347 5.99 -3.40 9.27
N GLY A 348 6.00 -4.55 9.96
CA GLY A 348 5.83 -5.85 9.33
C GLY A 348 4.44 -6.07 8.70
N VAL A 349 3.40 -5.41 9.20
CA VAL A 349 2.05 -5.45 8.60
C VAL A 349 2.00 -4.56 7.37
N GLU A 350 2.59 -3.37 7.43
CA GLU A 350 2.64 -2.45 6.29
C GLU A 350 3.38 -3.06 5.10
N GLU A 351 4.51 -3.73 5.36
CA GLU A 351 5.23 -4.48 4.32
C GLU A 351 4.37 -5.57 3.68
N LEU A 352 3.56 -6.29 4.46
CA LEU A 352 2.70 -7.37 3.96
C LEU A 352 1.51 -6.84 3.17
N LEU A 353 0.93 -5.70 3.57
CA LEU A 353 -0.13 -5.02 2.84
C LEU A 353 0.38 -4.47 1.50
N ASN A 354 1.57 -3.84 1.51
CA ASN A 354 2.17 -3.25 0.31
C ASN A 354 2.63 -4.30 -0.70
N LYS A 355 2.99 -5.50 -0.25
CA LYS A 355 3.35 -6.60 -1.17
C LYS A 355 2.19 -6.98 -2.09
N GLY A 356 0.92 -6.76 -1.68
CA GLY A 356 -0.25 -7.00 -2.53
C GLY A 356 -0.32 -8.41 -3.13
N GLN A 357 0.48 -9.35 -2.59
CA GLN A 357 0.74 -10.65 -3.18
C GLN A 357 -0.42 -11.57 -2.83
N ASP A 358 -1.15 -12.02 -3.85
CA ASP A 358 -2.03 -13.17 -3.71
C ASP A 358 -1.16 -14.40 -3.37
N PRO A 359 -1.28 -14.97 -2.16
CA PRO A 359 -0.44 -16.10 -1.73
C PRO A 359 -0.61 -17.35 -2.59
N LEU A 360 -1.68 -17.42 -3.39
CA LEU A 360 -2.00 -18.56 -4.25
C LEU A 360 -1.32 -18.46 -5.62
N ALA A 361 -1.18 -17.26 -6.19
CA ALA A 361 -0.63 -17.05 -7.53
C ALA A 361 0.89 -17.29 -7.62
N ASP A 362 1.63 -17.09 -6.53
CA ASP A 362 3.10 -17.00 -6.53
C ASP A 362 3.84 -18.33 -6.26
N ARG A 363 3.15 -19.48 -6.22
CA ARG A 363 3.82 -20.79 -5.99
C ARG A 363 4.62 -21.30 -7.20
N GLY A 364 4.43 -20.69 -8.37
CA GLY A 364 5.09 -21.07 -9.63
C GLY A 364 6.15 -20.08 -10.11
N GLU A 365 6.14 -18.83 -9.65
CA GLU A 365 7.18 -17.85 -9.99
C GLU A 365 8.34 -18.01 -8.99
N LYS A 366 9.43 -18.65 -9.45
CA LYS A 366 10.75 -18.42 -8.83
C LYS A 366 10.89 -16.91 -8.69
N GLU A 367 11.26 -16.43 -7.49
CA GLU A 367 11.60 -15.04 -7.19
C GLU A 367 12.41 -14.43 -8.33
N THR A 368 11.72 -13.92 -9.35
CA THR A 368 12.35 -13.14 -10.38
C THR A 368 12.57 -11.83 -9.70
N SER A 369 13.83 -11.42 -9.71
CA SER A 369 14.36 -10.18 -9.18
C SER A 369 13.66 -8.97 -9.80
N LYS A 370 12.38 -8.76 -9.48
CA LYS A 370 11.75 -7.44 -9.53
C LYS A 370 12.28 -6.75 -8.28
N THR A 371 13.23 -5.85 -8.49
CA THR A 371 13.53 -4.81 -7.52
C THR A 371 12.21 -4.33 -6.91
N PRO A 372 12.05 -4.35 -5.57
CA PRO A 372 10.85 -3.81 -4.96
C PRO A 372 10.81 -2.35 -5.38
N ARG A 373 9.93 -2.01 -6.32
CA ARG A 373 9.62 -0.59 -6.56
C ARG A 373 9.18 -0.07 -5.19
N PRO A 374 9.74 1.04 -4.70
CA PRO A 374 9.24 1.63 -3.48
C PRO A 374 7.76 1.93 -3.71
N SER A 375 6.89 1.09 -3.13
CA SER A 375 5.47 1.33 -3.12
C SER A 375 5.26 2.69 -2.51
N ALA A 376 4.39 3.51 -3.11
CA ALA A 376 4.10 4.84 -2.60
C ALA A 376 3.77 4.75 -1.09
N PRO A 377 4.22 5.73 -0.28
CA PRO A 377 3.94 5.74 1.14
C PRO A 377 2.44 5.66 1.38
N ARG A 378 2.02 4.74 2.24
CA ARG A 378 0.61 4.51 2.58
C ARG A 378 0.03 5.79 3.18
N ASN A 379 -1.15 6.21 2.70
CA ASN A 379 -1.92 7.24 3.38
C ASN A 379 -2.48 6.67 4.70
N LYS A 380 -1.96 7.15 5.84
CA LYS A 380 -2.31 6.66 7.19
C LYS A 380 -3.72 7.04 7.64
N THR A 381 -4.32 8.06 7.03
CA THR A 381 -5.68 8.52 7.38
C THR A 381 -6.78 7.68 6.74
N HIS A 382 -6.45 6.95 5.67
CA HIS A 382 -7.40 6.06 5.01
C HIS A 382 -7.55 4.74 5.78
N VAL A 383 -8.78 4.25 5.78
CA VAL A 383 -9.17 2.96 6.35
C VAL A 383 -8.31 1.86 5.75
N VAL A 384 -7.83 0.97 6.61
CA VAL A 384 -6.99 -0.15 6.20
C VAL A 384 -7.91 -1.25 5.69
N SER A 385 -7.98 -1.39 4.37
CA SER A 385 -8.68 -2.50 3.73
C SER A 385 -7.68 -3.58 3.28
N TYR A 386 -8.09 -4.84 3.40
CA TYR A 386 -7.36 -6.00 2.88
C TYR A 386 -8.34 -6.96 2.22
N ARG A 387 -8.07 -7.31 0.97
CA ARG A 387 -8.87 -8.29 0.23
C ARG A 387 -8.41 -9.69 0.62
N VAL A 388 -9.27 -10.45 1.28
CA VAL A 388 -8.93 -11.82 1.70
C VAL A 388 -8.98 -12.74 0.47
N PRO A 389 -7.91 -13.51 0.18
CA PRO A 389 -7.91 -14.46 -0.93
C PRO A 389 -8.99 -15.55 -0.79
N HIS A 390 -9.32 -16.21 -1.91
CA HIS A 390 -10.21 -17.37 -1.87
C HIS A 390 -9.61 -18.48 -1.00
N ASN A 391 -10.47 -19.20 -0.26
CA ASN A 391 -10.06 -20.24 0.69
C ASN A 391 -9.01 -19.77 1.69
N ALA A 392 -9.10 -18.51 2.12
CA ALA A 392 -8.28 -17.97 3.19
C ALA A 392 -9.15 -17.36 4.29
N ALA A 393 -8.57 -17.23 5.47
CA ALA A 393 -9.16 -16.55 6.61
C ALA A 393 -8.16 -15.53 7.16
N VAL A 394 -8.66 -14.39 7.62
CA VAL A 394 -7.87 -13.38 8.33
C VAL A 394 -8.47 -13.19 9.70
N GLN A 395 -7.62 -13.15 10.72
CA GLN A 395 -8.03 -12.79 12.06
C GLN A 395 -7.75 -11.31 12.30
N VAL A 396 -8.78 -10.61 12.76
CA VAL A 396 -8.73 -9.23 13.20
C VAL A 396 -9.00 -9.19 14.71
N TYR A 397 -8.13 -8.52 15.45
CA TYR A 397 -8.27 -8.32 16.88
C TYR A 397 -8.64 -6.88 17.19
N ASP A 398 -9.79 -6.67 17.83
CA ASP A 398 -10.21 -5.38 18.38
C ASP A 398 -9.63 -5.24 19.79
N TYR A 399 -8.72 -4.27 19.98
CA TYR A 399 -8.09 -4.01 21.28
C TYR A 399 -9.01 -3.31 22.27
N ARG A 400 -10.02 -2.58 21.80
CA ARG A 400 -10.97 -1.87 22.66
C ARG A 400 -11.99 -2.83 23.23
N GLU A 401 -12.55 -3.71 22.40
CA GLU A 401 -13.53 -4.72 22.83
C GLU A 401 -12.86 -6.01 23.34
N LYS A 402 -11.56 -6.18 23.11
CA LYS A 402 -10.76 -7.39 23.40
C LYS A 402 -11.36 -8.64 22.76
N ARG A 403 -11.91 -8.48 21.55
CA ARG A 403 -12.57 -9.55 20.79
C ARG A 403 -11.81 -9.79 19.49
N ALA A 404 -11.63 -11.06 19.15
CA ALA A 404 -11.11 -11.47 17.86
C ALA A 404 -12.29 -11.85 16.96
N ARG A 405 -12.29 -11.36 15.72
CA ARG A 405 -13.20 -11.81 14.66
C ARG A 405 -12.40 -12.39 13.52
N VAL A 406 -12.91 -13.45 12.92
CA VAL A 406 -12.31 -14.11 11.76
C VAL A 406 -13.17 -13.79 10.56
N VAL A 407 -12.55 -13.33 9.48
CA VAL A 407 -13.23 -13.05 8.21
C VAL A 407 -12.70 -14.01 7.16
N PHE A 408 -13.63 -14.63 6.44
CA PHE A 408 -13.33 -15.60 5.38
C PHE A 408 -13.33 -14.91 4.01
N GLY A 409 -12.43 -15.33 3.14
CA GLY A 409 -12.41 -14.88 1.75
C GLY A 409 -13.59 -15.42 0.94
N PRO A 410 -13.99 -14.75 -0.15
CA PRO A 410 -13.28 -13.63 -0.79
C PRO A 410 -13.76 -12.22 -0.36
N GLU A 411 -14.15 -12.04 0.90
CA GLU A 411 -14.61 -10.76 1.44
C GLU A 411 -13.47 -9.75 1.65
N LEU A 412 -13.80 -8.45 1.54
CA LEU A 412 -12.88 -7.35 1.86
C LEU A 412 -13.02 -6.99 3.34
N VAL A 413 -11.90 -7.00 4.06
CA VAL A 413 -11.86 -6.65 5.47
C VAL A 413 -11.40 -5.21 5.61
N SER A 414 -12.22 -4.39 6.26
CA SER A 414 -11.87 -3.03 6.67
C SER A 414 -11.63 -2.99 8.17
N LEU A 415 -10.45 -2.51 8.58
CA LEU A 415 -10.12 -2.36 9.99
C LEU A 415 -10.84 -1.16 10.61
N GLY A 416 -11.36 -1.35 11.81
CA GLY A 416 -11.72 -0.27 12.71
C GLY A 416 -10.50 0.47 13.28
N PRO A 417 -10.71 1.61 13.97
CA PRO A 417 -9.63 2.40 14.54
C PRO A 417 -8.72 1.63 15.50
N GLU A 418 -9.31 0.80 16.36
CA GLU A 418 -8.60 0.01 17.38
C GLU A 418 -8.42 -1.46 16.98
N GLU A 419 -8.73 -1.80 15.73
CA GLU A 419 -8.57 -3.15 15.20
C GLU A 419 -7.19 -3.32 14.56
N GLN A 420 -6.60 -4.51 14.67
CA GLN A 420 -5.34 -4.86 14.04
C GLN A 420 -5.42 -6.25 13.43
N PHE A 421 -4.64 -6.49 12.38
CA PHE A 421 -4.47 -7.83 11.84
C PHE A 421 -3.56 -8.68 12.73
N THR A 422 -3.95 -9.93 12.96
CA THR A 422 -3.04 -10.91 13.54
C THR A 422 -2.06 -11.40 12.49
N VAL A 423 -0.77 -11.13 12.68
CA VAL A 423 0.27 -11.65 11.79
C VAL A 423 0.63 -13.08 12.18
N LEU A 424 0.59 -13.98 11.19
CA LEU A 424 1.04 -15.35 11.36
C LEU A 424 2.51 -15.48 10.96
N SER A 425 3.26 -16.21 11.77
CA SER A 425 4.68 -16.47 11.54
C SER A 425 4.89 -17.96 11.30
N LEU A 426 4.85 -18.37 10.04
CA LEU A 426 4.84 -19.76 9.62
C LEU A 426 6.25 -20.29 9.31
N SER A 427 6.43 -21.59 9.52
CA SER A 427 7.60 -22.36 9.09
C SER A 427 7.66 -22.49 7.56
N ALA A 428 8.79 -22.10 6.97
CA ALA A 428 9.01 -22.17 5.53
C ALA A 428 10.43 -22.67 5.19
N GLY A 429 10.65 -23.01 3.92
CA GLY A 429 11.93 -23.56 3.43
C GLY A 429 12.00 -25.09 3.42
N ARG A 430 13.13 -25.60 2.92
CA ARG A 430 13.51 -27.02 2.84
C ARG A 430 14.99 -27.14 3.24
N PRO A 431 15.33 -27.62 4.45
CA PRO A 431 14.45 -28.07 5.53
C PRO A 431 13.61 -26.92 6.12
N LYS A 432 12.51 -27.27 6.80
CA LYS A 432 11.61 -26.28 7.42
C LYS A 432 12.33 -25.49 8.51
N ARG A 433 12.36 -24.16 8.35
CA ARG A 433 12.89 -23.21 9.34
C ARG A 433 11.72 -22.49 10.02
N PRO A 434 11.68 -22.45 11.36
CA PRO A 434 10.64 -21.73 12.09
C PRO A 434 10.73 -20.22 11.81
N HIS A 435 9.59 -19.56 11.81
CA HIS A 435 9.46 -18.10 11.62
C HIS A 435 10.04 -17.54 10.31
N ALA A 436 10.24 -18.38 9.29
CA ALA A 436 10.86 -17.97 8.03
C ALA A 436 9.90 -17.18 7.11
N ARG A 437 8.58 -17.33 7.25
CA ARG A 437 7.58 -16.62 6.44
C ARG A 437 6.53 -15.96 7.33
N ARG A 438 6.32 -14.66 7.14
CA ARG A 438 5.22 -13.91 7.77
C ARG A 438 4.08 -13.76 6.77
N VAL A 439 2.85 -13.98 7.19
CA VAL A 439 1.64 -13.85 6.35
C VAL A 439 0.50 -13.22 7.14
N LEU A 440 -0.39 -12.53 6.43
CA LEU A 440 -1.57 -11.88 7.01
C LEU A 440 -2.79 -12.81 7.03
N CYS A 441 -2.94 -13.63 6.00
CA CYS A 441 -4.03 -14.58 5.87
C CYS A 441 -3.57 -16.03 6.07
N LEU A 442 -4.42 -16.81 6.73
CA LEU A 442 -4.30 -18.26 6.85
C LEU A 442 -4.95 -18.90 5.64
N LEU A 443 -4.20 -19.69 4.88
CA LEU A 443 -4.77 -20.51 3.81
C LEU A 443 -5.48 -21.72 4.43
N LEU A 444 -6.72 -21.98 4.03
CA LEU A 444 -7.54 -23.08 4.54
C LEU A 444 -7.36 -24.37 3.72
N GLY A 445 -6.76 -24.30 2.54
CA GLY A 445 -6.58 -25.44 1.63
C GLY A 445 -7.82 -25.71 0.75
N PRO A 446 -7.85 -26.83 0.01
CA PRO A 446 -6.86 -27.91 -0.01
C PRO A 446 -5.53 -27.45 -0.60
N ASP A 447 -4.44 -27.84 0.06
CA ASP A 447 -3.09 -27.44 -0.31
C ASP A 447 -2.05 -28.46 0.18
N PHE A 448 -0.77 -28.27 -0.15
CA PHE A 448 0.31 -29.11 0.34
C PHE A 448 1.53 -28.30 0.78
N PHE A 449 2.27 -28.81 1.76
CA PHE A 449 3.60 -28.32 2.09
C PHE A 449 4.60 -29.46 2.14
N THR A 450 5.84 -29.16 1.75
CA THR A 450 6.95 -30.11 1.71
C THR A 450 7.91 -29.87 2.86
N ASP A 451 8.51 -30.94 3.38
CA ASP A 451 9.58 -30.88 4.39
C ASP A 451 10.69 -31.86 4.06
N ILE A 452 11.88 -31.60 4.61
CA ILE A 452 13.01 -32.50 4.56
C ILE A 452 13.39 -32.90 5.98
N ILE A 453 13.23 -34.18 6.29
CA ILE A 453 13.55 -34.73 7.61
C ILE A 453 14.71 -35.72 7.53
N THR A 454 15.58 -35.68 8.53
CA THR A 454 16.66 -36.66 8.67
C THR A 454 16.26 -37.68 9.73
N ILE A 455 16.36 -38.96 9.38
CA ILE A 455 15.95 -40.09 10.21
C ILE A 455 17.07 -41.14 10.29
N GLU A 456 16.97 -42.03 11.26
CA GLU A 456 17.89 -43.13 11.48
C GLU A 456 17.09 -44.43 11.62
N THR A 457 17.56 -45.48 10.95
CA THR A 457 16.97 -46.83 11.00
C THR A 457 17.55 -47.66 12.14
N ALA A 458 16.99 -48.83 12.43
CA ALA A 458 17.51 -49.76 13.43
C ALA A 458 18.97 -50.20 13.16
N ASP A 459 19.37 -50.23 11.87
CA ASP A 459 20.72 -50.58 11.44
C ASP A 459 21.67 -49.38 11.39
N HIS A 460 21.31 -48.26 12.04
CA HIS A 460 22.05 -46.99 12.04
C HIS A 460 22.26 -46.36 10.66
N ALA A 461 21.46 -46.73 9.65
CA ALA A 461 21.50 -46.04 8.36
C ALA A 461 20.77 -44.70 8.47
N ARG A 462 21.50 -43.61 8.19
CA ARG A 462 20.97 -42.25 8.18
C ARG A 462 20.37 -41.91 6.82
N LEU A 463 19.08 -41.57 6.82
CA LEU A 463 18.32 -41.25 5.61
C LEU A 463 17.76 -39.84 5.69
N GLN A 464 17.71 -39.18 4.54
CA GLN A 464 17.05 -37.91 4.32
C GLN A 464 15.79 -38.17 3.49
N LEU A 465 14.64 -37.84 4.07
CA LEU A 465 13.34 -38.00 3.44
C LEU A 465 12.82 -36.64 3.00
N GLN A 466 12.40 -36.55 1.75
CA GLN A 466 11.59 -35.44 1.26
C GLN A 466 10.13 -35.87 1.27
N LEU A 467 9.35 -35.26 2.16
CA LEU A 467 7.94 -35.59 2.34
C LEU A 467 7.07 -34.41 1.90
N ALA A 468 5.98 -34.69 1.21
CA ALA A 468 4.91 -33.74 0.95
C ALA A 468 3.67 -34.16 1.73
N TYR A 469 3.05 -33.20 2.40
CA TYR A 469 1.84 -33.44 3.18
C TYR A 469 0.71 -32.68 2.52
N ASN A 470 -0.34 -33.38 2.10
CA ASN A 470 -1.55 -32.78 1.56
C ASN A 470 -2.50 -32.51 2.72
N TRP A 471 -2.89 -31.26 2.89
CA TRP A 471 -3.63 -30.77 4.04
C TRP A 471 -4.77 -29.84 3.66
N HIS A 472 -5.74 -29.75 4.54
CA HIS A 472 -6.79 -28.74 4.52
C HIS A 472 -7.29 -28.51 5.94
N PHE A 473 -7.93 -27.38 6.19
CA PHE A 473 -8.66 -27.13 7.42
C PHE A 473 -10.10 -27.59 7.26
N GLU A 474 -10.56 -28.40 8.20
CA GLU A 474 -11.94 -28.85 8.26
C GLU A 474 -12.65 -28.09 9.40
N LEU A 475 -13.77 -27.45 9.07
CA LEU A 475 -14.59 -26.67 9.99
C LEU A 475 -16.02 -27.17 9.90
N SER A 476 -16.63 -27.43 11.05
CA SER A 476 -18.00 -27.92 11.13
C SER A 476 -18.99 -26.80 10.84
N ASP A 477 -18.82 -25.64 11.50
CA ASP A 477 -19.59 -24.44 11.26
C ASP A 477 -18.67 -23.21 11.07
N ARG A 478 -18.78 -22.57 9.91
CA ARG A 478 -18.04 -21.33 9.59
C ARG A 478 -18.57 -20.10 10.33
N LYS A 479 -19.76 -20.19 10.94
CA LYS A 479 -20.40 -19.06 11.62
C LYS A 479 -20.09 -19.02 13.11
N ASP A 480 -19.63 -20.11 13.72
CA ASP A 480 -19.33 -20.15 15.15
C ASP A 480 -18.02 -19.38 15.46
N PRO A 481 -18.07 -18.27 16.22
CA PRO A 481 -16.88 -17.51 16.59
C PRO A 481 -15.86 -18.32 17.40
N GLN A 482 -16.31 -19.32 18.18
CA GLN A 482 -15.40 -20.14 18.99
C GLN A 482 -14.64 -21.16 18.15
N GLU A 483 -15.32 -21.85 17.23
CA GLU A 483 -14.67 -22.77 16.29
C GLU A 483 -13.73 -22.04 15.32
N THR A 484 -14.15 -20.89 14.79
CA THR A 484 -13.30 -20.10 13.88
C THR A 484 -12.05 -19.54 14.56
N ALA A 485 -12.13 -19.19 15.85
CA ALA A 485 -10.94 -18.81 16.62
C ALA A 485 -9.93 -19.96 16.80
N LYS A 486 -10.36 -21.23 16.74
CA LYS A 486 -9.46 -22.39 16.82
C LYS A 486 -8.46 -22.44 15.68
N LEU A 487 -8.84 -22.00 14.48
CA LEU A 487 -7.94 -21.93 13.31
C LEU A 487 -6.62 -21.21 13.62
N PHE A 488 -6.68 -20.17 14.44
CA PHE A 488 -5.55 -19.31 14.81
C PHE A 488 -4.95 -19.67 16.18
N SER A 489 -5.41 -20.75 16.83
CA SER A 489 -4.89 -21.17 18.14
C SER A 489 -3.44 -21.67 18.06
N VAL A 490 -3.05 -22.25 16.92
CA VAL A 490 -1.68 -22.68 16.65
C VAL A 490 -1.00 -21.64 15.75
N PRO A 491 -0.04 -20.84 16.26
CA PRO A 491 0.55 -19.73 15.50
C PRO A 491 1.39 -20.18 14.30
N ASP A 492 2.05 -21.34 14.41
CA ASP A 492 2.81 -21.98 13.33
C ASP A 492 2.28 -23.40 13.07
N PHE A 493 1.12 -23.49 12.44
CA PHE A 493 0.49 -24.78 12.16
C PHE A 493 1.36 -25.69 11.27
N VAL A 494 2.12 -25.11 10.34
CA VAL A 494 3.02 -25.85 9.44
C VAL A 494 4.18 -26.44 10.24
N GLY A 495 4.81 -25.63 11.10
CA GLY A 495 5.90 -26.08 11.95
C GLY A 495 5.46 -27.14 12.94
N ASP A 496 4.30 -26.97 13.57
CA ASP A 496 3.75 -27.93 14.52
C ASP A 496 3.39 -29.27 13.84
N ALA A 497 2.70 -29.22 12.69
CA ALA A 497 2.38 -30.41 11.91
C ALA A 497 3.64 -31.14 11.43
N CYS A 498 4.61 -30.44 10.83
CA CYS A 498 5.88 -31.02 10.40
C CYS A 498 6.64 -31.63 11.58
N LYS A 499 6.70 -30.95 12.74
CA LYS A 499 7.41 -31.44 13.92
C LYS A 499 6.75 -32.71 14.49
N ALA A 500 5.42 -32.74 14.59
CA ALA A 500 4.68 -33.90 15.04
C ALA A 500 4.85 -35.08 14.09
N ILE A 501 4.71 -34.87 12.79
CA ILE A 501 4.88 -35.91 11.76
C ILE A 501 6.32 -36.42 11.74
N ALA A 502 7.31 -35.52 11.74
CA ALA A 502 8.73 -35.89 11.79
C ALA A 502 9.07 -36.71 13.04
N SER A 503 8.44 -36.42 14.19
CA SER A 503 8.60 -37.20 15.41
C SER A 503 8.01 -38.61 15.27
N ARG A 504 6.81 -38.74 14.69
CA ARG A 504 6.15 -40.04 14.46
C ARG A 504 6.95 -40.91 13.48
N VAL A 505 7.40 -40.33 12.38
CA VAL A 505 8.22 -41.03 11.37
C VAL A 505 9.56 -41.45 11.96
N ARG A 506 10.28 -40.57 12.67
CA ARG A 506 11.55 -40.92 13.33
C ARG A 506 11.38 -42.06 14.33
N GLY A 507 10.33 -42.02 15.15
CA GLY A 507 10.06 -43.08 16.13
C GLY A 507 9.78 -44.43 15.48
N ALA A 508 8.98 -44.47 14.41
CA ALA A 508 8.67 -45.71 13.71
C ALA A 508 9.88 -46.27 12.96
N VAL A 509 10.60 -45.45 12.21
CA VAL A 509 11.72 -45.94 11.37
C VAL A 509 12.92 -46.40 12.21
N ALA A 510 13.12 -45.84 13.41
CA ALA A 510 14.15 -46.32 14.34
C ALA A 510 13.97 -47.79 14.76
N SER A 511 12.75 -48.34 14.62
CA SER A 511 12.45 -49.75 14.92
C SER A 511 12.54 -50.69 13.70
N VAL A 512 12.78 -50.15 12.51
CA VAL A 512 12.77 -50.89 11.24
C VAL A 512 14.17 -50.91 10.62
N THR A 513 14.52 -52.04 9.99
CA THR A 513 15.80 -52.18 9.27
C THR A 513 15.81 -51.36 7.99
N PHE A 514 16.98 -51.04 7.47
CA PHE A 514 17.12 -50.24 6.26
C PHE A 514 16.45 -50.90 5.03
N ASP A 515 16.64 -52.21 4.85
CA ASP A 515 16.11 -52.95 3.69
C ASP A 515 14.57 -53.02 3.70
N ASP A 516 13.96 -53.29 4.86
CA ASP A 516 12.49 -53.29 5.00
C ASP A 516 11.93 -51.88 4.78
N PHE A 517 12.59 -50.87 5.34
CA PHE A 517 12.21 -49.49 5.10
C PHE A 517 12.34 -49.09 3.62
N HIS A 518 13.39 -49.50 2.92
CA HIS A 518 13.56 -49.17 1.50
C HIS A 518 12.46 -49.77 0.62
N LYS A 519 12.06 -51.02 0.90
CA LYS A 519 10.98 -51.73 0.17
C LYS A 519 9.58 -51.23 0.51
N ASN A 520 9.34 -50.87 1.78
CA ASN A 520 8.01 -50.57 2.32
C ASN A 520 7.84 -49.11 2.81
N SER A 521 8.72 -48.18 2.40
CA SER A 521 8.80 -46.81 2.89
C SER A 521 7.46 -46.08 2.93
N ALA A 522 6.72 -46.09 1.80
CA ALA A 522 5.42 -45.44 1.70
C ALA A 522 4.40 -45.97 2.71
N ARG A 523 4.35 -47.30 2.91
CA ARG A 523 3.43 -47.95 3.86
C ARG A 523 3.83 -47.65 5.30
N ILE A 524 5.12 -47.74 5.62
CA ILE A 524 5.64 -47.50 6.97
C ILE A 524 5.39 -46.04 7.39
N ILE A 525 5.70 -45.08 6.52
CA ILE A 525 5.48 -43.66 6.79
C ILE A 525 3.98 -43.37 6.95
N ARG A 526 3.14 -43.86 6.04
CA ARG A 526 1.68 -43.67 6.15
C ARG A 526 1.12 -44.22 7.46
N THR A 527 1.54 -45.43 7.82
CA THR A 527 1.11 -46.09 9.07
C THR A 527 1.61 -45.33 10.30
N ALA A 528 2.86 -44.85 10.29
CA ALA A 528 3.43 -44.07 11.37
C ALA A 528 2.70 -42.73 11.58
N VAL A 529 2.30 -42.07 10.50
CA VAL A 529 1.65 -40.75 10.57
C VAL A 529 0.19 -40.85 10.99
N PHE A 530 -0.59 -41.74 10.39
CA PHE A 530 -2.03 -41.82 10.63
C PHE A 530 -2.44 -42.75 11.77
N GLY A 531 -1.56 -43.69 12.15
CA GLY A 531 -1.88 -44.72 13.13
C GLY A 531 -2.85 -45.77 12.59
N PHE A 532 -3.30 -46.67 13.47
CA PHE A 532 -4.23 -47.75 13.14
C PHE A 532 -5.68 -47.34 13.48
N GLU A 533 -6.65 -47.91 12.78
CA GLU A 533 -8.04 -47.87 13.23
C GLU A 533 -8.17 -48.49 14.64
N THR A 534 -8.79 -47.74 15.55
CA THR A 534 -9.20 -48.26 16.86
C THR A 534 -10.35 -49.26 16.66
N PRO A 535 -10.35 -50.41 17.35
CA PRO A 535 -11.33 -51.48 17.12
C PRO A 535 -12.78 -51.16 17.56
N GLU A 536 -13.08 -49.94 17.98
CA GLU A 536 -14.41 -49.53 18.47
C GLU A 536 -15.43 -49.25 17.35
N THR A 537 -14.98 -49.18 16.08
CA THR A 537 -15.83 -48.81 14.93
C THR A 537 -16.23 -49.96 13.99
N LYS A 538 -15.92 -51.22 14.31
CA LYS A 538 -16.34 -52.39 13.50
C LYS A 538 -17.04 -53.44 14.36
N GLY A 539 -18.22 -53.89 13.90
CA GLY A 539 -18.97 -55.01 14.48
C GLY A 539 -18.17 -56.32 14.49
N PRO A 540 -18.64 -57.34 15.24
CA PRO A 540 -17.80 -58.38 15.84
C PRO A 540 -17.30 -59.51 14.91
N ASP A 541 -17.17 -59.30 13.60
CA ASP A 541 -16.72 -60.35 12.67
C ASP A 541 -15.76 -59.81 11.59
N SER A 542 -14.45 -59.86 11.87
CA SER A 542 -13.38 -59.98 10.85
C SER A 542 -12.01 -60.08 11.52
N MET A 543 -11.40 -61.26 11.52
CA MET A 543 -9.97 -61.46 11.80
C MET A 543 -9.10 -60.89 10.67
N ALA A 544 -9.06 -59.56 10.52
CA ALA A 544 -8.15 -58.87 9.61
C ALA A 544 -7.28 -57.88 10.38
N LEU A 545 -6.00 -57.78 10.02
CA LEU A 545 -5.04 -56.83 10.58
C LEU A 545 -5.62 -55.39 10.56
N PRO A 546 -5.40 -54.57 11.61
CA PRO A 546 -5.89 -53.20 11.66
C PRO A 546 -5.42 -52.41 10.44
N GLN A 547 -6.34 -51.81 9.69
CA GLN A 547 -5.98 -50.95 8.57
C GLN A 547 -5.47 -49.59 9.09
N PRO A 548 -4.46 -48.98 8.43
CA PRO A 548 -4.05 -47.63 8.74
C PRO A 548 -5.22 -46.66 8.54
N ARG A 549 -5.34 -45.63 9.37
CA ARG A 549 -6.28 -44.53 9.12
C ARG A 549 -5.84 -43.77 7.86
N ASP A 550 -6.80 -43.15 7.17
CA ASP A 550 -6.51 -42.41 5.95
C ASP A 550 -6.12 -40.94 6.19
N GLN A 551 -6.42 -40.39 7.37
CA GLN A 551 -6.17 -38.98 7.69
C GLN A 551 -5.70 -38.78 9.14
N ALA A 552 -4.89 -37.75 9.37
CA ALA A 552 -4.49 -37.28 10.69
C ALA A 552 -5.13 -35.92 10.98
N VAL A 553 -5.95 -35.87 12.03
CA VAL A 553 -6.61 -34.65 12.50
C VAL A 553 -5.83 -34.06 13.67
N PHE A 554 -5.56 -32.75 13.60
CA PHE A 554 -5.03 -31.95 14.68
C PHE A 554 -6.19 -31.17 15.34
N PRO A 555 -6.70 -31.64 16.49
CA PRO A 555 -7.94 -31.09 17.07
C PRO A 555 -7.80 -29.66 17.62
N GLN A 556 -6.57 -29.17 17.80
CA GLN A 556 -6.30 -27.85 18.37
C GLN A 556 -6.68 -26.72 17.41
N ASN A 557 -6.50 -26.92 16.11
CA ASN A 557 -6.75 -25.92 15.07
C ASN A 557 -7.61 -26.42 13.91
N GLY A 558 -8.04 -27.69 13.92
CA GLY A 558 -8.85 -28.26 12.85
C GLY A 558 -8.05 -28.59 11.58
N LEU A 559 -6.72 -28.65 11.66
CA LEU A 559 -5.88 -29.05 10.53
C LEU A 559 -6.04 -30.54 10.29
N VAL A 560 -6.33 -30.91 9.04
CA VAL A 560 -6.42 -32.30 8.58
C VAL A 560 -5.32 -32.55 7.57
N VAL A 561 -4.46 -33.53 7.85
CA VAL A 561 -3.49 -34.06 6.89
C VAL A 561 -4.13 -35.28 6.24
N SER A 562 -4.46 -35.12 4.96
CA SER A 562 -5.18 -36.09 4.13
C SER A 562 -4.29 -37.13 3.48
N SER A 563 -3.06 -36.79 3.11
CA SER A 563 -2.11 -37.77 2.60
C SER A 563 -0.67 -37.33 2.86
N VAL A 564 0.23 -38.33 2.88
CA VAL A 564 1.68 -38.13 2.98
C VAL A 564 2.34 -38.80 1.79
N ASP A 565 2.96 -38.00 0.94
CA ASP A 565 3.64 -38.43 -0.27
C ASP A 565 5.15 -38.39 -0.05
N VAL A 566 5.80 -39.54 -0.26
CA VAL A 566 7.25 -39.68 -0.14
C VAL A 566 7.86 -39.35 -1.49
N GLN A 567 8.47 -38.15 -1.61
CA GLN A 567 9.03 -37.67 -2.88
C GLN A 567 10.42 -38.25 -3.15
N SER A 568 11.27 -38.30 -2.13
CA SER A 568 12.63 -38.83 -2.25
C SER A 568 13.10 -39.43 -0.92
N VAL A 569 13.88 -40.50 -1.01
CA VAL A 569 14.54 -41.18 0.10
C VAL A 569 16.01 -41.34 -0.25
N GLU A 570 16.88 -40.56 0.37
CA GLU A 570 18.31 -40.57 0.09
C GLU A 570 19.14 -40.94 1.33
N PRO A 571 20.12 -41.84 1.21
CA PRO A 571 21.13 -42.00 2.25
C PRO A 571 21.94 -40.72 2.42
N VAL A 572 22.11 -40.28 3.66
CA VAL A 572 22.95 -39.12 4.01
C VAL A 572 24.43 -39.46 3.86
N ASP A 573 24.80 -40.69 4.25
CA ASP A 573 26.18 -41.15 4.21
C ASP A 573 26.57 -41.56 2.79
N GLN A 574 27.60 -40.89 2.24
CA GLN A 574 28.11 -41.17 0.90
C GLN A 574 28.56 -42.63 0.75
N ARG A 575 29.18 -43.20 1.79
CA ARG A 575 29.61 -44.61 1.80
C ARG A 575 28.45 -45.59 1.60
N THR A 576 27.30 -45.30 2.21
CA THR A 576 26.07 -46.13 2.11
C THR A 576 25.48 -46.01 0.71
N ARG A 577 25.50 -44.81 0.13
CA ARG A 577 25.10 -44.57 -1.27
C ARG A 577 25.98 -45.36 -2.26
N ASP A 578 27.30 -45.32 -2.09
CA ASP A 578 28.23 -46.07 -2.94
C ASP A 578 28.04 -47.59 -2.78
N ALA A 579 27.71 -48.06 -1.57
CA ALA A 579 27.40 -49.46 -1.32
C ALA A 579 26.10 -49.91 -2.00
N LEU A 580 25.05 -49.09 -1.96
CA LEU A 580 23.80 -49.31 -2.68
C LEU A 580 24.03 -49.33 -4.20
N GLN A 581 24.83 -48.42 -4.73
CA GLN A 581 25.16 -48.37 -6.16
C GLN A 581 25.87 -49.65 -6.61
N ARG A 582 26.84 -50.15 -5.83
CA ARG A 582 27.46 -51.45 -6.08
C ARG A 582 26.46 -52.60 -6.03
N SER A 583 25.52 -52.57 -5.07
CA SER A 583 24.46 -53.58 -4.98
C SER A 583 23.55 -53.59 -6.21
N VAL A 584 23.17 -52.43 -6.73
CA VAL A 584 22.35 -52.32 -7.95
C VAL A 584 23.12 -52.81 -9.17
N GLN A 585 24.41 -52.46 -9.29
CA GLN A 585 25.27 -52.94 -10.38
C GLN A 585 25.39 -54.47 -10.37
N LEU A 586 25.63 -55.06 -9.20
CA LEU A 586 25.67 -56.53 -9.05
C LEU A 586 24.30 -57.16 -9.37
N ALA A 587 23.19 -56.53 -8.98
CA ALA A 587 21.86 -57.04 -9.31
C ALA A 587 21.62 -57.06 -10.82
N ILE A 588 22.01 -55.98 -11.52
CA ILE A 588 21.95 -55.93 -12.99
C ILE A 588 22.84 -57.03 -13.59
N GLU A 589 24.08 -57.15 -13.13
CA GLU A 589 25.01 -58.18 -13.59
C GLU A 589 24.47 -59.60 -13.38
N ILE A 590 23.84 -59.89 -12.23
CA ILE A 590 23.18 -61.17 -11.96
C ILE A 590 22.02 -61.39 -12.95
N THR A 591 21.17 -60.38 -13.18
CA THR A 591 20.07 -60.50 -14.13
C THR A 591 20.56 -60.71 -15.56
N THR A 592 21.60 -59.98 -15.99
CA THR A 592 22.23 -60.13 -17.30
C THR A 592 22.84 -61.52 -17.46
N ASN A 593 23.64 -61.97 -16.49
CA ASN A 593 24.24 -63.31 -16.51
C ASN A 593 23.18 -64.41 -16.52
N SER A 594 22.06 -64.22 -15.80
CA SER A 594 20.95 -65.17 -15.82
C SER A 594 20.23 -65.20 -17.18
N GLN A 595 20.06 -64.05 -17.82
CA GLN A 595 19.47 -63.95 -19.16
C GLN A 595 20.40 -64.51 -20.23
N GLU A 596 21.70 -64.25 -20.14
CA GLU A 596 22.72 -64.82 -21.04
C GLU A 596 22.78 -66.35 -20.88
N ALA A 597 22.76 -66.88 -19.65
CA ALA A 597 22.70 -68.32 -19.43
C ALA A 597 21.42 -68.94 -20.01
N ALA A 598 20.27 -68.28 -19.85
CA ALA A 598 19.01 -68.72 -20.44
C ALA A 598 19.04 -68.66 -21.98
N ALA A 599 19.63 -67.63 -22.57
CA ALA A 599 19.80 -67.51 -24.02
C ALA A 599 20.74 -68.59 -24.58
N ASN A 600 21.88 -68.82 -23.92
CA ASN A 600 22.86 -69.83 -24.31
C ASN A 600 22.26 -71.25 -24.23
N THR A 601 21.49 -71.55 -23.18
CA THR A 601 20.81 -72.85 -23.05
C THR A 601 19.71 -73.03 -24.10
N ALA A 602 18.92 -71.99 -24.38
CA ALA A 602 17.93 -72.01 -25.45
C ALA A 602 18.56 -72.19 -26.84
N GLU A 603 19.68 -71.51 -27.11
CA GLU A 603 20.43 -71.66 -28.37
C GLU A 603 21.00 -73.08 -28.50
N ALA A 604 21.57 -73.63 -27.44
CA ALA A 604 22.08 -75.00 -27.42
C ALA A 604 20.98 -76.04 -27.71
N GLU A 605 19.80 -75.91 -27.10
CA GLU A 605 18.65 -76.78 -27.38
C GLU A 605 18.15 -76.62 -28.82
N LEU A 606 18.06 -75.38 -29.34
CA LEU A 606 17.67 -75.14 -30.74
C LEU A 606 18.64 -75.83 -31.71
N GLN A 607 19.95 -75.74 -31.48
CA GLN A 607 20.94 -76.42 -32.31
C GLN A 607 20.79 -77.95 -32.24
N ARG A 608 20.52 -78.48 -31.04
CA ARG A 608 20.27 -79.92 -30.84
C ARG A 608 19.03 -80.37 -31.63
N VAL A 609 17.94 -79.64 -31.51
CA VAL A 609 16.68 -79.91 -32.22
C VAL A 609 16.87 -79.79 -33.74
N LYS A 610 17.59 -78.77 -34.24
CA LYS A 610 17.90 -78.62 -35.66
C LYS A 610 18.65 -79.84 -36.21
N LYS A 611 19.71 -80.28 -35.53
CA LYS A 611 20.48 -81.48 -35.95
C LYS A 611 19.61 -82.74 -35.99
N VAL A 612 18.74 -82.93 -34.99
CA VAL A 612 17.80 -84.07 -34.97
C VAL A 612 16.81 -83.99 -36.13
N ARG A 613 16.20 -82.82 -36.37
CA ARG A 613 15.23 -82.65 -37.46
C ARG A 613 15.86 -82.77 -38.85
N GLU A 614 17.10 -82.33 -39.04
CA GLU A 614 17.83 -82.53 -40.29
C GLU A 614 18.04 -84.03 -40.58
N LEU A 615 18.46 -84.80 -39.56
CA LEU A 615 18.65 -86.24 -39.70
C LEU A 615 17.33 -86.96 -40.01
N GLU A 616 16.23 -86.58 -39.34
CA GLU A 616 14.91 -87.14 -39.61
C GLU A 616 14.40 -86.80 -41.01
N LEU A 617 14.60 -85.57 -41.48
CA LEU A 617 14.22 -85.16 -42.84
C LEU A 617 14.99 -85.96 -43.90
N VAL A 618 16.29 -86.17 -43.69
CA VAL A 618 17.12 -86.99 -44.60
C VAL A 618 16.61 -88.43 -44.63
N TYR A 619 16.33 -89.02 -43.47
CA TYR A 619 15.79 -90.38 -43.36
C TYR A 619 14.41 -90.49 -44.05
N ALA A 620 13.49 -89.58 -43.75
CA ALA A 620 12.16 -89.56 -44.34
C ALA A 620 12.20 -89.38 -45.87
N ARG A 621 13.10 -88.53 -46.38
CA ARG A 621 13.28 -88.33 -47.82
C ARG A 621 13.79 -89.59 -48.51
N ALA A 622 14.79 -90.26 -47.92
CA ALA A 622 15.30 -91.52 -48.44
C ALA A 622 14.23 -92.63 -48.42
N GLN A 623 13.42 -92.69 -47.36
CA GLN A 623 12.32 -93.65 -47.25
C GLN A 623 11.24 -93.38 -48.31
N LEU A 624 10.85 -92.12 -48.52
CA LEU A 624 9.87 -91.73 -49.54
C LEU A 624 10.37 -92.07 -50.96
N GLU A 625 11.65 -91.80 -51.25
CA GLU A 625 12.26 -92.13 -52.54
C GLU A 625 12.28 -93.64 -52.79
N LEU A 626 12.54 -94.43 -51.74
CA LEU A 626 12.46 -95.89 -51.80
C LEU A 626 11.02 -96.38 -52.05
N GLU A 627 10.03 -95.78 -51.40
CA GLU A 627 8.60 -96.10 -51.60
C GLU A 627 8.13 -95.76 -53.02
N VAL A 628 8.51 -94.59 -53.54
CA VAL A 628 8.20 -94.18 -54.92
C VAL A 628 8.85 -95.13 -55.93
N SER A 629 10.13 -95.48 -55.72
CA SER A 629 10.84 -96.43 -56.59
C SER A 629 10.19 -97.81 -56.59
N LYS A 630 9.83 -98.32 -55.40
CA LYS A 630 9.09 -99.58 -55.25
C LYS A 630 7.73 -99.53 -55.97
N ALA A 631 6.97 -98.45 -55.80
CA ALA A 631 5.67 -98.29 -56.45
C ALA A 631 5.80 -98.20 -57.98
N GLN A 632 6.80 -97.47 -58.50
CA GLN A 632 7.10 -97.41 -59.93
C GLN A 632 7.43 -98.78 -60.51
N GLN A 633 8.31 -99.55 -59.83
CA GLN A 633 8.67 -100.90 -60.29
C GLN A 633 7.46 -101.84 -60.29
N LEU A 634 6.62 -101.80 -59.25
CA LEU A 634 5.40 -102.61 -59.20
C LEU A 634 4.41 -102.21 -60.30
N ALA A 635 4.20 -100.91 -60.51
CA ALA A 635 3.34 -100.41 -61.59
C ALA A 635 3.86 -100.83 -62.98
N GLU A 636 5.18 -100.80 -63.21
CA GLU A 636 5.76 -101.22 -64.49
C GLU A 636 5.59 -102.74 -64.72
N VAL A 637 5.71 -103.54 -63.67
CA VAL A 637 5.42 -104.98 -63.71
C VAL A 637 3.92 -105.23 -64.00
N GLU A 638 3.01 -104.48 -63.38
CA GLU A 638 1.58 -104.57 -63.66
C GLU A 638 1.24 -104.18 -65.10
N VAL A 639 1.83 -103.10 -65.62
CA VAL A 639 1.67 -102.70 -67.02
C VAL A 639 2.19 -103.79 -67.96
N LYS A 640 3.35 -104.40 -67.67
CA LYS A 640 3.88 -105.52 -68.45
C LYS A 640 2.95 -106.73 -68.41
N LYS A 641 2.45 -107.11 -67.24
CA LYS A 641 1.49 -108.22 -67.06
C LYS A 641 0.19 -107.94 -67.80
N PHE A 642 -0.36 -106.73 -67.70
CA PHE A 642 -1.57 -106.31 -68.39
C PHE A 642 -1.38 -106.34 -69.91
N LYS A 643 -0.24 -105.83 -70.40
CA LYS A 643 0.13 -105.88 -71.82
C LYS A 643 0.16 -107.33 -72.33
N GLN A 644 0.84 -108.22 -71.61
CA GLN A 644 0.87 -109.66 -71.94
C GLN A 644 -0.53 -110.29 -71.95
N MET A 645 -1.39 -109.95 -70.97
CA MET A 645 -2.78 -110.41 -70.96
C MET A 645 -3.58 -109.89 -72.17
N THR A 646 -3.43 -108.62 -72.54
CA THR A 646 -4.12 -108.04 -73.70
C THR A 646 -3.62 -108.61 -75.03
N GLU A 647 -2.31 -108.87 -75.16
CA GLU A 647 -1.71 -109.50 -76.34
C GLU A 647 -2.17 -110.96 -76.48
N ALA A 648 -2.32 -111.70 -75.38
CA ALA A 648 -2.80 -113.08 -75.38
C ALA A 648 -4.29 -113.21 -75.79
N LEU A 649 -5.14 -112.25 -75.39
CA LEU A 649 -6.55 -112.23 -75.80
C LEU A 649 -6.72 -111.82 -77.27
N GLY A 650 -5.84 -110.95 -77.78
CA GLY A 650 -5.88 -110.45 -79.15
C GLY A 650 -6.85 -109.26 -79.33
N PRO A 651 -6.46 -108.22 -80.11
CA PRO A 651 -7.25 -107.00 -80.23
C PRO A 651 -8.60 -107.21 -80.94
N SER A 652 -8.71 -108.20 -81.83
CA SER A 652 -9.99 -108.59 -82.44
C SER A 652 -10.93 -109.20 -81.42
N THR A 653 -10.46 -110.09 -80.55
CA THR A 653 -11.30 -110.75 -79.54
C THR A 653 -11.81 -109.76 -78.50
N ILE A 654 -10.99 -108.78 -78.08
CA ILE A 654 -11.43 -107.71 -77.17
C ILE A 654 -12.47 -106.80 -77.84
N ARG A 655 -12.28 -106.49 -79.13
CA ARG A 655 -13.28 -105.76 -79.94
C ARG A 655 -14.57 -106.56 -80.06
N ASP A 656 -14.50 -107.85 -80.38
CA ASP A 656 -15.67 -108.70 -80.55
C ASP A 656 -16.42 -108.87 -79.21
N LEU A 657 -15.70 -109.00 -78.09
CA LEU A 657 -16.29 -109.05 -76.75
C LEU A 657 -16.99 -107.73 -76.37
N ALA A 658 -16.47 -106.58 -76.82
CA ALA A 658 -17.08 -105.26 -76.63
C ALA A 658 -18.26 -104.99 -77.59
N VAL A 659 -18.28 -105.61 -78.77
CA VAL A 659 -19.28 -105.39 -79.85
C VAL A 659 -20.42 -106.42 -79.83
N ALA A 660 -20.26 -107.57 -79.15
CA ALA A 660 -21.26 -108.63 -79.06
C ALA A 660 -22.62 -108.19 -78.46
N GLY A 661 -22.63 -107.24 -77.51
CA GLY A 661 -23.86 -106.72 -76.91
C GLY A 661 -24.72 -105.88 -77.88
N PRO A 662 -24.15 -104.82 -78.50
CA PRO A 662 -24.86 -103.98 -79.47
C PRO A 662 -25.37 -104.73 -80.71
N GLU A 663 -24.59 -105.65 -81.29
CA GLU A 663 -24.98 -106.36 -82.52
C GLU A 663 -26.18 -107.30 -82.34
N MET A 664 -26.31 -107.94 -81.17
CA MET A 664 -27.45 -108.80 -80.85
C MET A 664 -28.75 -107.98 -80.68
N GLN A 665 -28.63 -106.77 -80.13
CA GLN A 665 -29.76 -105.85 -79.94
C GLN A 665 -30.29 -105.28 -81.28
N VAL A 666 -29.42 -105.05 -82.26
CA VAL A 666 -29.81 -104.58 -83.61
C VAL A 666 -30.55 -105.68 -84.41
N LYS A 667 -30.13 -106.95 -84.31
CA LYS A 667 -30.81 -108.07 -84.99
C LYS A 667 -32.22 -108.35 -84.43
N LEU A 668 -32.43 -108.18 -83.12
CA LEU A 668 -33.74 -108.32 -82.48
C LEU A 668 -34.75 -107.27 -82.97
N LEU A 669 -34.33 -106.00 -83.11
CA LEU A 669 -35.19 -104.93 -83.64
C LEU A 669 -35.62 -105.13 -85.10
N GLN A 670 -34.73 -105.64 -85.96
CA GLN A 670 -35.08 -105.93 -87.36
C GLN A 670 -36.15 -107.01 -87.50
N SER A 671 -36.21 -107.97 -86.57
CA SER A 671 -37.22 -109.05 -86.58
C SER A 671 -38.62 -108.61 -86.15
N LEU A 672 -38.76 -107.45 -85.49
CA LEU A 672 -40.03 -106.92 -84.96
C LEU A 672 -40.84 -106.05 -85.95
N GLY A 673 -40.42 -105.95 -87.22
CA GLY A 673 -41.30 -105.54 -88.33
C GLY A 673 -41.83 -104.10 -88.35
N LEU A 674 -41.29 -103.18 -87.54
CA LEU A 674 -41.75 -101.79 -87.48
C LEU A 674 -41.06 -100.91 -88.54
N LYS A 675 -41.80 -100.52 -89.59
CA LYS A 675 -41.48 -99.35 -90.42
C LYS A 675 -42.08 -98.11 -89.75
N SER A 676 -41.26 -97.32 -89.05
CA SER A 676 -41.73 -96.11 -88.38
C SER A 676 -40.83 -94.93 -88.72
N THR A 677 -41.42 -94.00 -89.47
CA THR A 677 -40.96 -92.66 -89.84
C THR A 677 -40.49 -91.86 -88.63
N LEU A 678 -39.32 -91.23 -88.78
CA LEU A 678 -38.63 -90.40 -87.80
C LEU A 678 -39.42 -89.09 -87.60
N ILE A 679 -39.94 -88.84 -86.39
CA ILE A 679 -40.35 -87.49 -85.97
C ILE A 679 -39.41 -87.13 -84.82
N THR A 680 -38.45 -86.26 -85.10
CA THR A 680 -37.47 -85.77 -84.12
C THR A 680 -37.69 -84.29 -83.91
N ASP A 681 -37.95 -83.87 -82.66
CA ASP A 681 -37.70 -82.50 -82.24
C ASP A 681 -36.21 -82.40 -81.84
N GLY A 682 -35.49 -81.44 -82.42
CA GLY A 682 -34.05 -81.48 -82.68
C GLY A 682 -33.08 -81.39 -81.50
N SER A 683 -33.43 -81.85 -80.30
CA SER A 683 -32.53 -81.78 -79.12
C SER A 683 -32.48 -83.04 -78.24
N ALA A 684 -33.27 -84.08 -78.51
CA ALA A 684 -33.07 -85.42 -77.93
C ALA A 684 -33.74 -86.52 -78.77
N PRO A 685 -33.02 -87.55 -79.27
CA PRO A 685 -33.66 -88.71 -79.88
C PRO A 685 -34.42 -89.52 -78.82
N ILE A 686 -35.73 -89.71 -79.03
CA ILE A 686 -36.58 -90.55 -78.18
C ILE A 686 -36.10 -92.01 -78.31
N ASN A 687 -35.64 -92.60 -77.20
CA ASN A 687 -35.12 -93.95 -77.15
C ASN A 687 -36.27 -94.98 -77.12
N LEU A 688 -36.72 -95.40 -78.32
CA LEU A 688 -37.88 -96.28 -78.55
C LEU A 688 -37.74 -97.71 -77.95
N PHE A 689 -36.57 -98.06 -77.41
CA PHE A 689 -36.30 -99.36 -76.81
C PHE A 689 -37.00 -99.57 -75.45
N ASN A 690 -37.12 -98.53 -74.61
CA ASN A 690 -37.80 -98.67 -73.32
C ASN A 690 -39.31 -98.85 -73.45
N THR A 691 -39.93 -98.33 -74.52
CA THR A 691 -41.36 -98.45 -74.75
C THR A 691 -41.74 -99.83 -75.29
N ALA A 692 -40.87 -100.45 -76.10
CA ALA A 692 -41.07 -101.82 -76.59
C ALA A 692 -40.87 -102.88 -75.49
N LEU A 693 -39.95 -102.66 -74.54
CA LEU A 693 -39.77 -103.52 -73.37
C LEU A 693 -40.95 -103.44 -72.37
N GLY A 694 -41.69 -102.31 -72.34
CA GLY A 694 -42.89 -102.16 -71.51
C GLY A 694 -44.12 -102.97 -71.97
N LEU A 695 -44.20 -103.32 -73.26
CA LEU A 695 -45.32 -104.12 -73.82
C LEU A 695 -45.04 -105.64 -73.83
N LEU A 696 -43.79 -106.06 -73.55
CA LEU A 696 -43.34 -107.46 -73.57
C LEU A 696 -42.98 -108.04 -72.19
N GLY A 697 -43.38 -107.38 -71.09
CA GLY A 697 -43.45 -108.02 -69.77
C GLY A 697 -42.12 -108.49 -69.17
N LEU A 698 -41.01 -107.81 -69.46
CA LEU A 698 -39.74 -108.03 -68.75
C LEU A 698 -39.21 -106.67 -68.28
N GLY A 699 -39.44 -106.39 -67.00
CA GLY A 699 -39.10 -105.14 -66.34
C GLY A 699 -37.60 -104.83 -66.37
N SER A 700 -37.33 -103.55 -66.59
CA SER A 700 -36.05 -102.87 -66.50
C SER A 700 -35.40 -103.02 -65.12
N GLU A 701 -34.11 -103.33 -65.10
CA GLU A 701 -33.22 -102.81 -64.06
C GLU A 701 -33.30 -101.28 -64.07
N ALA A 702 -33.76 -100.71 -62.98
CA ALA A 702 -33.56 -99.31 -62.67
C ALA A 702 -32.13 -99.12 -62.13
N GLN A 703 -31.25 -98.53 -62.93
CA GLN A 703 -30.21 -97.61 -62.45
C GLN A 703 -30.81 -96.17 -62.43
N PRO A 704 -30.10 -95.14 -61.95
CA PRO A 704 -29.67 -94.82 -60.59
C PRO A 704 -30.24 -93.44 -60.16
N LEU A 705 -30.18 -93.08 -58.87
CA LEU A 705 -30.32 -91.66 -58.48
C LEU A 705 -28.93 -91.06 -58.22
N ALA A 706 -28.62 -90.07 -59.04
CA ALA A 706 -27.41 -89.29 -59.07
C ALA A 706 -27.07 -88.63 -57.72
N LYS A 707 -25.79 -88.68 -57.33
CA LYS A 707 -25.16 -87.59 -56.59
C LYS A 707 -24.11 -86.95 -57.49
N LYS A 708 -24.49 -85.81 -58.05
CA LYS A 708 -23.63 -84.86 -58.78
C LYS A 708 -22.59 -84.28 -57.82
N ALA A 709 -21.37 -84.15 -58.33
CA ALA A 709 -20.39 -83.18 -57.88
C ALA A 709 -20.89 -81.75 -58.19
N ALA A 710 -20.71 -80.84 -57.24
CA ALA A 710 -20.23 -79.46 -57.43
C ALA A 710 -20.25 -78.69 -56.10
N SER A 711 -19.36 -77.71 -56.01
CA SER A 711 -19.34 -76.53 -55.13
C SER A 711 -19.10 -76.75 -53.63
N GLY A 712 -18.00 -76.18 -53.15
CA GLY A 712 -17.83 -75.85 -51.74
C GLY A 712 -18.74 -74.70 -51.30
N PRO A 713 -18.90 -74.49 -49.99
CA PRO A 713 -19.30 -73.21 -49.41
C PRO A 713 -18.12 -72.63 -48.60
N SER A 714 -17.65 -71.42 -48.92
CA SER A 714 -18.12 -70.12 -48.39
C SER A 714 -17.79 -69.88 -46.92
N ALA A 715 -16.97 -68.85 -46.71
CA ALA A 715 -16.62 -68.25 -45.42
C ALA A 715 -17.64 -67.17 -45.00
N GLN A 716 -17.88 -67.09 -43.68
CA GLN A 716 -18.32 -65.96 -42.82
C GLN A 716 -18.68 -66.61 -41.47
N GLU A 717 -18.25 -66.24 -40.26
CA GLU A 717 -17.62 -65.08 -39.60
C GLU A 717 -16.58 -65.66 -38.60
N GLY A 718 -15.58 -64.99 -38.03
CA GLY A 718 -15.10 -63.63 -38.04
C GLY A 718 -13.91 -63.62 -37.07
N LEU A 719 -12.76 -63.07 -37.47
CA LEU A 719 -11.73 -62.54 -36.59
C LEU A 719 -10.75 -61.73 -37.45
N LEU A 720 -10.61 -60.49 -37.05
CA LEU A 720 -10.04 -59.37 -37.78
C LEU A 720 -8.52 -59.49 -37.93
N LEU A 721 -8.05 -59.23 -39.15
CA LEU A 721 -6.85 -58.45 -39.41
C LEU A 721 -7.17 -57.44 -40.52
N PRO A 722 -6.54 -56.26 -40.52
CA PRO A 722 -6.16 -55.69 -41.79
C PRO A 722 -4.66 -55.37 -41.88
N SER A 723 -4.23 -55.49 -43.13
CA SER A 723 -2.91 -55.38 -43.71
C SER A 723 -2.32 -53.98 -43.76
N THR A 724 -0.99 -53.94 -43.79
CA THR A 724 -0.15 -52.87 -44.32
C THR A 724 -0.14 -52.81 -45.86
N ALA A 725 -0.26 -51.61 -46.41
CA ALA A 725 0.38 -51.08 -47.64
C ALA A 725 -0.03 -49.59 -47.71
N GLY A 726 0.78 -48.58 -47.97
CA GLY A 726 2.17 -48.39 -48.32
C GLY A 726 2.42 -46.86 -48.38
N PRO A 727 3.66 -46.41 -48.58
CA PRO A 727 4.17 -45.11 -48.12
C PRO A 727 4.30 -44.06 -49.24
N LEU A 728 4.25 -42.75 -48.90
CA LEU A 728 4.87 -41.67 -49.69
C LEU A 728 5.36 -40.50 -48.82
N THR A 729 6.69 -40.52 -48.62
CA THR A 729 7.70 -39.44 -48.72
C THR A 729 7.65 -38.14 -47.90
N LEU A 730 8.76 -37.97 -47.17
CA LEU A 730 9.35 -36.76 -46.59
C LEU A 730 9.68 -35.65 -47.60
N GLY A 731 9.73 -34.41 -47.08
CA GLY A 731 10.66 -33.36 -47.49
C GLY A 731 11.32 -32.74 -46.26
N SER A 732 12.64 -32.93 -46.13
CA SER A 732 13.52 -32.36 -45.11
C SER A 732 14.05 -30.99 -45.53
N ASN A 733 14.40 -30.11 -44.58
CA ASN A 733 15.80 -29.70 -44.39
C ASN A 733 16.03 -28.65 -43.28
N GLN A 734 17.08 -28.97 -42.50
CA GLN A 734 18.19 -28.12 -42.04
C GLN A 734 17.96 -26.99 -41.04
N VAL A 735 18.63 -27.15 -39.89
CA VAL A 735 19.52 -26.13 -39.33
C VAL A 735 20.87 -26.79 -38.99
N MET A 736 21.95 -26.20 -39.50
CA MET A 736 23.36 -26.22 -39.05
C MET A 736 23.97 -24.89 -39.57
N PRO A 737 25.07 -24.36 -39.01
CA PRO A 737 25.91 -24.85 -37.92
C PRO A 737 25.80 -24.05 -36.61
#